data_AF-A0A6P5A4B4-F1
#
_entry.id   AF-A0A6P5A4B4-F1
#
_cell.length_a   1.000
_cell.length_b   1.000
_cell.length_c   1.000
_cell.angle_alpha   90.00
_cell.angle_beta   90.00
_cell.angle_gamma   90.00
#
_symmetry.space_group_name_H-M   'P 1'
#
loop_
_entity.id
_entity.type
_entity.pdbx_description
1 polymer ?
#
loop_
_entity_poly.entity_id
_entity_poly.type
_entity_poly.pdbx_seq_one_letter_code
_entity_poly.pdbx_strand_id
1 'polypeptide(L)'
;MASMATQRNFSVESLGQGQSIPPSVPLVLPNNLEYDLGTHTVRRRPGVERSSLTVVAEAMSLLAGIDAPVAVVAVTGPCRSGKSYMLSRMLGSSDAFQLGHSFEPETFGIWMSTKVLTCDGLTVVLLDTEGIDAVEAEAQNDASLLVLTILSCSLLVFNTTSVPKQGQLEKLQCFAELAEAVRIWKSGELDHEEFSRHFPDLLWLLRDSTLTPTDADGNPIDARSYLTKRVLKESGKFRPTPSDMVSRAITGFFPALDCRTLPPPSSDKHVMQNIETNQDRLDPEFNQGMDDLVKHILSTVKPKQGFGQGKTVTGRQLAALVQHYVATLNDPRSMPTLQTAWDAALMTLVEDTVRELQERYVREMRHGIEQAGGMPLEEDPTSSVPSMMSLHQAVFEGLLDTLKGRLHTFCEVAEMTQAVVDLTAGVNGTQDGSHGILSTLLSENRNSSESFCNQLIQDLYKPISDKLASPPEDYDIKALEADLAQLKATYDENARGPCKHKVYLQFAEFLEGQKTTFSTIKGFQEEDYKLQEETRRREAEVATLQEERLQVERQVALSMKEQQDQVEMLMAEFGREVQNLKEEEKERRDAILRNLQAKMEETARRNVAMLEELSQRQDGMVQQQMEAMQQQQRQQMETMMGMAKAIQERNDKLAQEVQRQAEKTKSPGMLDKVMGSVVDIFKQGASLFLMSKFPLVGAAAAVGASAAQAATGRTASTSTVPKAPSTK
;
A
#
# COMPACT_ATOMS: atom_id res chain seq x y z
N MET A 1 -4.43 -33.43 6.59
CA MET A 1 -4.19 -33.78 5.18
C MET A 1 -2.74 -33.50 4.88
N ALA A 2 -1.93 -34.52 4.62
CA ALA A 2 -0.52 -34.36 4.26
C ALA A 2 -0.44 -33.74 2.86
N SER A 3 0.13 -32.54 2.79
CA SER A 3 0.37 -31.81 1.54
C SER A 3 1.34 -32.62 0.67
N MET A 4 0.88 -33.09 -0.49
CA MET A 4 1.76 -33.50 -1.57
C MET A 4 2.52 -32.27 -2.03
N ALA A 5 3.76 -32.10 -1.58
CA ALA A 5 4.65 -31.07 -2.08
C ALA A 5 4.98 -31.41 -3.55
N THR A 6 4.29 -30.76 -4.48
CA THR A 6 4.64 -30.83 -5.90
C THR A 6 6.05 -30.30 -6.06
N GLN A 7 6.96 -31.14 -6.55
CA GLN A 7 8.36 -30.78 -6.74
C GLN A 7 8.42 -29.72 -7.86
N ARG A 8 8.63 -28.45 -7.50
CA ARG A 8 8.82 -27.34 -8.44
C ARG A 8 10.21 -27.46 -9.08
N ASN A 9 10.27 -27.49 -10.40
CA ASN A 9 11.52 -27.60 -11.16
C ASN A 9 12.04 -26.20 -11.52
N PHE A 10 12.95 -25.68 -10.70
CA PHE A 10 13.59 -24.38 -10.96
C PHE A 10 14.77 -24.47 -11.93
N SER A 11 14.87 -23.53 -12.85
CA SER A 11 16.03 -23.28 -13.71
C SER A 11 16.80 -22.05 -13.26
N VAL A 12 18.12 -22.02 -13.48
CA VAL A 12 18.97 -20.84 -13.22
C VAL A 12 19.09 -20.03 -14.50
N GLU A 13 18.82 -18.73 -14.43
CA GLU A 13 18.92 -17.79 -15.56
C GLU A 13 19.76 -16.57 -15.18
N SER A 14 20.50 -16.00 -16.13
CA SER A 14 21.24 -14.74 -15.93
C SER A 14 20.39 -13.54 -16.35
N LEU A 15 20.43 -12.47 -15.55
CA LEU A 15 19.84 -11.18 -15.88
C LEU A 15 20.76 -10.41 -16.86
N GLY A 16 20.18 -9.53 -17.69
CA GLY A 16 20.94 -8.59 -18.54
C GLY A 16 21.67 -9.19 -19.75
N GLN A 17 20.96 -9.99 -20.56
CA GLN A 17 21.49 -10.67 -21.76
C GLN A 17 22.47 -9.81 -22.59
N GLY A 18 23.70 -10.29 -22.77
CA GLY A 18 24.70 -9.69 -23.68
C GLY A 18 25.71 -8.72 -23.05
N GLN A 19 25.62 -8.42 -21.74
CA GLN A 19 26.60 -7.61 -21.01
C GLN A 19 27.43 -8.47 -20.05
N SER A 20 28.71 -8.10 -19.85
CA SER A 20 29.58 -8.74 -18.84
C SER A 20 29.20 -8.24 -17.45
N ILE A 21 28.19 -8.85 -16.84
CA ILE A 21 27.68 -8.47 -15.51
C ILE A 21 28.33 -9.37 -14.45
N PRO A 22 28.79 -8.83 -13.30
CA PRO A 22 29.34 -9.63 -12.21
C PRO A 22 28.31 -10.59 -11.61
N PRO A 23 28.72 -11.66 -10.88
CA PRO A 23 27.79 -12.64 -10.30
C PRO A 23 26.77 -12.08 -9.30
N SER A 24 27.13 -10.98 -8.63
CA SER A 24 26.23 -10.19 -7.79
C SER A 24 26.54 -8.70 -7.95
N VAL A 25 25.53 -7.88 -7.71
CA VAL A 25 25.62 -6.42 -7.74
C VAL A 25 25.07 -5.85 -6.44
N PRO A 26 25.62 -4.77 -5.90
CA PRO A 26 25.01 -4.09 -4.77
C PRO A 26 23.65 -3.52 -5.22
N LEU A 27 22.59 -3.82 -4.49
CA LEU A 27 21.26 -3.22 -4.69
C LEU A 27 21.16 -1.89 -3.96
N VAL A 28 21.62 -1.87 -2.70
CA VAL A 28 21.64 -0.70 -1.83
C VAL A 28 22.97 -0.62 -1.09
N LEU A 29 23.56 0.56 -1.08
CA LEU A 29 24.80 0.84 -0.36
C LEU A 29 24.64 2.02 0.60
N PRO A 30 25.33 2.00 1.75
CA PRO A 30 25.63 3.20 2.52
C PRO A 30 26.19 4.36 1.67
N ASN A 31 25.81 5.59 2.00
CA ASN A 31 26.26 6.81 1.31
C ASN A 31 27.75 7.11 1.44
N ASN A 32 28.48 6.43 2.32
CA ASN A 32 29.93 6.52 2.40
C ASN A 32 30.64 5.50 1.47
N LEU A 33 29.89 4.72 0.70
CA LEU A 33 30.39 3.80 -0.32
C LEU A 33 29.91 4.24 -1.70
N GLU A 34 30.67 3.87 -2.72
CA GLU A 34 30.37 4.11 -4.13
C GLU A 34 30.68 2.86 -4.95
N TYR A 35 29.79 2.51 -5.87
CA TYR A 35 29.95 1.36 -6.76
C TYR A 35 30.41 1.83 -8.14
N ASP A 36 31.58 1.36 -8.56
CA ASP A 36 32.23 1.71 -9.83
C ASP A 36 31.79 0.69 -10.90
N LEU A 37 30.96 1.14 -11.85
CA LEU A 37 30.41 0.30 -12.93
C LEU A 37 31.48 -0.28 -13.87
N GLY A 38 32.63 0.39 -14.01
CA GLY A 38 33.69 -0.06 -14.93
C GLY A 38 34.56 -1.17 -14.34
N THR A 39 34.71 -1.17 -13.01
CA THR A 39 35.53 -2.16 -12.29
C THR A 39 34.71 -3.17 -11.50
N HIS A 40 33.40 -2.96 -11.35
CA HIS A 40 32.50 -3.72 -10.48
C HIS A 40 33.00 -3.81 -9.03
N THR A 41 33.62 -2.73 -8.53
CA THR A 41 34.16 -2.66 -7.17
C THR A 41 33.45 -1.60 -6.35
N VAL A 42 33.34 -1.85 -5.04
CA VAL A 42 32.87 -0.86 -4.06
C VAL A 42 34.07 -0.15 -3.45
N ARG A 43 34.04 1.18 -3.42
CA ARG A 43 35.08 2.02 -2.82
C ARG A 43 34.50 2.90 -1.72
N ARG A 44 35.29 3.14 -0.67
CA ARG A 44 34.95 4.08 0.40
C ARG A 44 35.17 5.50 -0.07
N ARG A 45 34.17 6.37 0.13
CA ARG A 45 34.26 7.80 -0.14
C ARG A 45 35.01 8.50 0.99
N PRO A 46 36.18 9.11 0.73
CA PRO A 46 36.98 9.75 1.78
C PRO A 46 36.22 10.90 2.45
N GLY A 47 36.20 10.94 3.78
CA GLY A 47 35.59 12.03 4.55
C GLY A 47 34.05 12.06 4.57
N VAL A 48 33.38 11.00 4.07
CA VAL A 48 31.92 10.88 4.14
C VAL A 48 31.55 9.90 5.26
N GLU A 49 30.76 10.36 6.22
CA GLU A 49 30.20 9.52 7.28
C GLU A 49 28.96 8.76 6.77
N ARG A 50 28.71 7.57 7.37
CA ARG A 50 27.55 6.75 7.06
C ARG A 50 26.31 7.36 7.72
N SER A 51 25.45 7.98 6.91
CA SER A 51 24.26 8.68 7.38
C SER A 51 23.00 8.40 6.56
N SER A 52 23.13 7.80 5.38
CA SER A 52 22.00 7.48 4.51
C SER A 52 22.29 6.28 3.60
N LEU A 53 21.24 5.78 2.94
CA LEU A 53 21.28 4.68 1.99
C LEU A 53 21.16 5.19 0.55
N THR A 54 21.75 4.49 -0.40
CA THR A 54 21.72 4.83 -1.82
C THR A 54 21.43 3.58 -2.65
N VAL A 55 20.48 3.68 -3.59
CA VAL A 55 20.21 2.62 -4.56
C VAL A 55 21.25 2.62 -5.67
N VAL A 56 21.54 1.46 -6.24
CA VAL A 56 22.51 1.31 -7.33
C VAL A 56 21.78 1.11 -8.65
N ALA A 57 21.96 2.03 -9.60
CA ALA A 57 21.19 2.09 -10.85
C ALA A 57 21.27 0.79 -11.69
N GLU A 58 22.43 0.13 -11.76
CA GLU A 58 22.59 -1.14 -12.47
C GLU A 58 21.68 -2.24 -11.89
N ALA A 59 21.68 -2.41 -10.57
CA ALA A 59 20.82 -3.38 -9.90
C ALA A 59 19.33 -3.05 -10.10
N MET A 60 18.96 -1.78 -10.02
CA MET A 60 17.57 -1.34 -10.24
C MET A 60 17.11 -1.63 -11.67
N SER A 61 17.98 -1.42 -12.66
CA SER A 61 17.67 -1.72 -14.06
C SER A 61 17.51 -3.22 -14.32
N LEU A 62 18.41 -4.05 -13.76
CA LEU A 62 18.30 -5.51 -13.86
C LEU A 62 17.02 -6.03 -13.21
N LEU A 63 16.67 -5.50 -12.03
CA LEU A 63 15.45 -5.86 -11.33
C LEU A 63 14.21 -5.40 -12.10
N ALA A 64 14.24 -4.20 -12.67
CA ALA A 64 13.13 -3.64 -13.45
C ALA A 64 12.89 -4.30 -14.82
N GLY A 65 13.87 -5.07 -15.31
CA GLY A 65 13.74 -5.91 -16.49
C GLY A 65 12.92 -7.19 -16.26
N ILE A 66 12.55 -7.53 -15.02
CA ILE A 66 11.77 -8.72 -14.70
C ILE A 66 10.27 -8.34 -14.64
N ASP A 67 9.54 -8.64 -15.72
CA ASP A 67 8.09 -8.42 -15.80
C ASP A 67 7.27 -9.53 -15.10
N ALA A 68 7.90 -10.67 -14.79
CA ALA A 68 7.28 -11.77 -14.06
C ALA A 68 7.12 -11.46 -12.56
N PRO A 69 6.14 -12.08 -11.86
CA PRO A 69 6.08 -12.07 -10.40
C PRO A 69 7.41 -12.50 -9.78
N VAL A 70 7.85 -11.77 -8.76
CA VAL A 70 9.10 -12.05 -8.05
C VAL A 70 8.84 -12.62 -6.67
N ALA A 71 9.57 -13.67 -6.33
CA ALA A 71 9.83 -14.10 -4.98
C ALA A 71 11.22 -13.61 -4.58
N VAL A 72 11.39 -13.20 -3.33
CA VAL A 72 12.66 -12.63 -2.88
C VAL A 72 13.08 -13.34 -1.61
N VAL A 73 14.19 -14.05 -1.67
CA VAL A 73 14.79 -14.74 -0.53
C VAL A 73 15.95 -13.90 -0.03
N ALA A 74 15.81 -13.33 1.16
CA ALA A 74 16.85 -12.54 1.80
C ALA A 74 17.46 -13.28 2.98
N VAL A 75 18.78 -13.20 3.15
CA VAL A 75 19.48 -13.81 4.28
C VAL A 75 20.10 -12.72 5.14
N THR A 76 19.70 -12.69 6.41
CA THR A 76 20.25 -11.76 7.39
C THR A 76 20.72 -12.48 8.64
N GLY A 77 21.58 -11.85 9.43
CA GLY A 77 22.21 -12.44 10.62
C GLY A 77 23.64 -11.94 10.84
N PRO A 78 24.33 -12.41 11.89
CA PRO A 78 25.66 -11.93 12.27
C PRO A 78 26.67 -11.96 11.14
N CYS A 79 27.68 -11.09 11.21
CA CYS A 79 28.80 -11.08 10.30
C CYS A 79 29.55 -12.42 10.37
N ARG A 80 30.12 -12.85 9.25
CA ARG A 80 30.88 -14.12 9.14
C ARG A 80 30.10 -15.40 9.53
N SER A 81 28.78 -15.39 9.38
CA SER A 81 27.91 -16.57 9.65
C SER A 81 27.60 -17.46 8.43
N GLY A 82 28.24 -17.21 7.29
CA GLY A 82 28.10 -18.05 6.07
C GLY A 82 26.83 -17.80 5.25
N LYS A 83 26.30 -16.57 5.25
CA LYS A 83 25.10 -16.14 4.50
C LYS A 83 25.29 -16.24 2.98
N SER A 84 26.33 -15.61 2.46
CA SER A 84 26.70 -15.55 1.04
C SER A 84 26.96 -16.95 0.45
N TYR A 85 27.55 -17.87 1.24
CA TYR A 85 27.74 -19.27 0.84
C TYR A 85 26.41 -20.00 0.64
N MET A 86 25.45 -19.80 1.56
CA MET A 86 24.12 -20.42 1.45
C MET A 86 23.38 -19.94 0.20
N LEU A 87 23.41 -18.63 -0.08
CA LEU A 87 22.78 -18.08 -1.28
C LEU A 87 23.43 -18.59 -2.56
N SER A 88 24.77 -18.71 -2.58
CA SER A 88 25.48 -19.27 -3.74
C SER A 88 25.07 -20.72 -4.01
N ARG A 89 24.92 -21.53 -2.94
CA ARG A 89 24.44 -22.92 -3.03
C ARG A 89 23.01 -23.03 -3.57
N MET A 90 22.13 -22.06 -3.31
CA MET A 90 20.79 -22.04 -3.90
C MET A 90 20.83 -21.91 -5.43
N LEU A 91 21.83 -21.24 -5.99
CA LEU A 91 22.05 -21.12 -7.44
C LEU A 91 22.82 -22.30 -8.03
N GLY A 92 23.13 -23.33 -7.24
CA GLY A 92 23.99 -24.44 -7.66
C GLY A 92 25.44 -24.02 -7.91
N SER A 93 25.89 -22.94 -7.28
CA SER A 93 27.23 -22.37 -7.43
C SER A 93 27.93 -22.20 -6.08
N SER A 94 29.20 -21.81 -6.09
CA SER A 94 29.98 -21.51 -4.89
C SER A 94 30.33 -20.01 -4.76
N ASP A 95 30.17 -19.26 -5.84
CA ASP A 95 30.83 -17.97 -6.10
C ASP A 95 29.86 -16.87 -6.57
N ALA A 96 28.54 -17.08 -6.46
CA ALA A 96 27.55 -16.06 -6.83
C ALA A 96 27.65 -14.80 -5.98
N PHE A 97 28.09 -14.94 -4.72
CA PHE A 97 28.39 -13.83 -3.82
C PHE A 97 29.82 -13.97 -3.32
N GLN A 98 30.53 -12.84 -3.22
CA GLN A 98 31.92 -12.81 -2.77
C GLN A 98 32.02 -13.33 -1.32
N LEU A 99 32.91 -14.30 -1.11
CA LEU A 99 33.21 -14.84 0.21
C LEU A 99 34.48 -14.22 0.76
N GLY A 100 34.47 -13.85 2.04
CA GLY A 100 35.66 -13.37 2.75
C GLY A 100 36.04 -14.24 3.93
N HIS A 101 37.33 -14.30 4.23
CA HIS A 101 37.93 -15.09 5.32
C HIS A 101 38.69 -14.23 6.34
N SER A 102 38.69 -12.90 6.16
CA SER A 102 39.29 -11.93 7.10
C SER A 102 38.27 -11.50 8.17
N PHE A 103 38.74 -10.78 9.19
CA PHE A 103 37.85 -10.24 10.24
C PHE A 103 36.99 -9.05 9.77
N GLU A 104 37.39 -8.37 8.70
CA GLU A 104 36.64 -7.26 8.11
C GLU A 104 35.30 -7.75 7.57
N PRO A 105 34.21 -6.95 7.55
CA PRO A 105 33.00 -7.31 6.82
C PRO A 105 33.24 -7.41 5.30
N GLU A 106 32.56 -8.36 4.63
CA GLU A 106 32.64 -8.48 3.15
C GLU A 106 31.46 -7.79 2.46
N THR A 107 30.26 -8.05 2.97
CA THR A 107 29.01 -7.53 2.42
C THR A 107 28.66 -6.23 3.11
N PHE A 108 28.63 -5.13 2.36
CA PHE A 108 28.12 -3.83 2.82
C PHE A 108 26.78 -3.53 2.16
N GLY A 109 25.80 -3.06 2.92
CA GLY A 109 24.44 -2.82 2.43
C GLY A 109 23.67 -4.09 2.06
N ILE A 110 22.96 -4.08 0.93
CA ILE A 110 22.18 -5.20 0.40
C ILE A 110 22.70 -5.51 -1.01
N TRP A 111 23.06 -6.77 -1.25
CA TRP A 111 23.54 -7.28 -2.53
C TRP A 111 22.50 -8.19 -3.15
N MET A 112 22.40 -8.14 -4.47
CA MET A 112 21.46 -8.92 -5.27
C MET A 112 22.25 -9.84 -6.21
N SER A 113 21.81 -11.09 -6.35
CA SER A 113 22.37 -12.00 -7.35
C SER A 113 21.97 -11.55 -8.77
N THR A 114 22.88 -11.69 -9.73
CA THR A 114 22.58 -11.42 -11.15
C THR A 114 22.12 -12.68 -11.88
N LYS A 115 22.15 -13.82 -11.19
CA LYS A 115 21.44 -15.05 -11.57
C LYS A 115 20.19 -15.20 -10.71
N VAL A 116 19.10 -15.65 -11.32
CA VAL A 116 17.79 -15.88 -10.70
C VAL A 116 17.34 -17.32 -10.90
N LEU A 117 16.41 -17.79 -10.06
CA LEU A 117 15.76 -19.09 -10.26
C LEU A 117 14.36 -18.89 -10.83
N THR A 118 14.01 -19.57 -11.91
CA THR A 118 12.71 -19.44 -12.59
C THR A 118 11.92 -20.74 -12.53
N CYS A 119 10.62 -20.67 -12.22
CA CYS A 119 9.71 -21.83 -12.26
C CYS A 119 8.26 -21.34 -12.44
N ASP A 120 7.52 -21.93 -13.39
CA ASP A 120 6.08 -21.65 -13.59
C ASP A 120 5.70 -20.16 -13.67
N GLY A 121 6.57 -19.33 -14.28
CA GLY A 121 6.35 -17.88 -14.39
C GLY A 121 6.66 -17.07 -13.12
N LEU A 122 7.23 -17.69 -12.08
CA LEU A 122 7.79 -17.03 -10.90
C LEU A 122 9.31 -16.91 -11.03
N THR A 123 9.85 -15.73 -10.69
CA THR A 123 11.29 -15.48 -10.63
C THR A 123 11.75 -15.29 -9.19
N VAL A 124 12.72 -16.05 -8.72
CA VAL A 124 13.31 -15.93 -7.37
C VAL A 124 14.59 -15.12 -7.44
N VAL A 125 14.61 -13.99 -6.74
CA VAL A 125 15.76 -13.11 -6.55
C VAL A 125 16.36 -13.37 -5.16
N LEU A 126 17.69 -13.43 -5.09
CA LEU A 126 18.42 -13.67 -3.85
C LEU A 126 19.08 -12.38 -3.35
N LEU A 127 18.88 -12.06 -2.07
CA LEU A 127 19.47 -10.90 -1.41
C LEU A 127 20.41 -11.31 -0.28
N ASP A 128 21.68 -10.92 -0.38
CA ASP A 128 22.66 -11.04 0.70
C ASP A 128 22.76 -9.71 1.44
N THR A 129 22.72 -9.73 2.77
CA THR A 129 22.74 -8.51 3.58
C THR A 129 24.01 -8.37 4.40
N GLU A 130 24.36 -7.12 4.70
CA GLU A 130 25.33 -6.78 5.74
C GLU A 130 25.00 -7.49 7.08
N GLY A 131 26.04 -7.79 7.86
CA GLY A 131 25.89 -8.43 9.16
C GLY A 131 25.41 -7.45 10.22
N ILE A 132 24.43 -7.87 11.04
CA ILE A 132 23.77 -7.04 12.07
C ILE A 132 24.65 -6.64 13.28
N ASP A 133 25.92 -7.05 13.32
CA ASP A 133 26.86 -6.85 14.43
C ASP A 133 28.26 -6.41 13.95
N ALA A 134 28.34 -5.77 12.77
CA ALA A 134 29.59 -5.28 12.23
C ALA A 134 30.20 -4.15 13.09
N VAL A 135 31.52 -4.16 13.29
CA VAL A 135 32.26 -3.27 14.21
C VAL A 135 32.14 -1.78 13.84
N GLU A 136 31.93 -1.47 12.57
CA GLU A 136 31.76 -0.09 12.06
C GLU A 136 30.29 0.35 11.96
N ALA A 137 29.35 -0.48 12.42
CA ALA A 137 27.92 -0.18 12.32
C ALA A 137 27.43 0.62 13.53
N GLU A 138 26.90 1.82 13.28
CA GLU A 138 26.08 2.53 14.26
C GLU A 138 24.70 1.86 14.30
N ALA A 139 24.19 1.59 15.50
CA ALA A 139 22.94 0.83 15.72
C ALA A 139 21.73 1.33 14.90
N GLN A 140 21.68 2.63 14.58
CA GLN A 140 20.61 3.23 13.79
C GLN A 140 20.69 2.89 12.29
N ASN A 141 21.89 2.68 11.76
CA ASN A 141 22.12 2.32 10.35
C ASN A 141 21.79 0.84 10.07
N ASP A 142 21.94 -0.03 11.07
CA ASP A 142 21.60 -1.46 10.97
C ASP A 142 20.09 -1.70 10.95
N ALA A 143 19.35 -0.92 11.73
CA ALA A 143 17.89 -0.98 11.75
C ALA A 143 17.30 -0.67 10.36
N SER A 144 17.78 0.36 9.68
CA SER A 144 17.29 0.75 8.35
C SER A 144 17.52 -0.33 7.29
N LEU A 145 18.69 -0.97 7.27
CA LEU A 145 18.98 -2.08 6.35
C LEU A 145 18.10 -3.30 6.63
N LEU A 146 17.88 -3.63 7.90
CA LEU A 146 17.01 -4.75 8.28
C LEU A 146 15.56 -4.48 7.89
N VAL A 147 15.04 -3.27 8.15
CA VAL A 147 13.70 -2.84 7.73
C VAL A 147 13.58 -2.99 6.22
N LEU A 148 14.49 -2.38 5.46
CA LEU A 148 14.48 -2.46 4.00
C LEU A 148 14.50 -3.91 3.48
N THR A 149 15.30 -4.77 4.10
CA THR A 149 15.38 -6.20 3.77
C THR A 149 14.04 -6.89 3.98
N ILE A 150 13.42 -6.70 5.15
CA ILE A 150 12.13 -7.30 5.50
C ILE A 150 11.03 -6.83 4.54
N LEU A 151 11.00 -5.53 4.22
CA LEU A 151 10.00 -4.98 3.31
C LEU A 151 10.19 -5.45 1.87
N SER A 152 11.43 -5.69 1.45
CA SER A 152 11.75 -6.13 0.09
C SER A 152 11.55 -7.63 -0.13
N CYS A 153 11.71 -8.47 0.91
CA CYS A 153 11.69 -9.92 0.76
C CYS A 153 10.30 -10.57 0.90
N SER A 154 10.14 -11.78 0.36
CA SER A 154 8.98 -12.66 0.61
C SER A 154 9.31 -13.82 1.54
N LEU A 155 10.59 -14.16 1.67
CA LEU A 155 11.12 -15.07 2.68
C LEU A 155 12.38 -14.45 3.31
N LEU A 156 12.35 -14.25 4.62
CA LEU A 156 13.53 -13.86 5.39
C LEU A 156 14.14 -15.10 6.02
N VAL A 157 15.41 -15.38 5.72
CA VAL A 157 16.20 -16.40 6.41
C VAL A 157 17.04 -15.71 7.47
N PHE A 158 16.71 -15.95 8.73
CA PHE A 158 17.46 -15.43 9.86
C PHE A 158 18.53 -16.45 10.28
N ASN A 159 19.77 -16.18 9.88
CA ASN A 159 20.91 -17.08 10.01
C ASN A 159 21.70 -16.80 11.30
N THR A 160 21.70 -17.74 12.24
CA THR A 160 22.43 -17.62 13.51
C THR A 160 23.25 -18.87 13.79
N THR A 161 24.39 -18.73 14.45
CA THR A 161 25.18 -19.88 14.95
C THR A 161 24.69 -20.33 16.32
N SER A 162 24.69 -21.64 16.56
CA SER A 162 24.29 -22.29 17.81
C SER A 162 22.80 -22.19 18.16
N VAL A 163 22.42 -22.82 19.27
CA VAL A 163 21.02 -22.87 19.75
C VAL A 163 20.59 -21.50 20.30
N PRO A 164 19.41 -20.99 19.89
CA PRO A 164 18.92 -19.69 20.31
C PRO A 164 18.58 -19.73 21.81
N LYS A 165 19.20 -18.82 22.57
CA LYS A 165 18.92 -18.64 24.01
C LYS A 165 18.03 -17.43 24.22
N GLN A 166 17.25 -17.40 25.30
CA GLN A 166 16.37 -16.27 25.61
C GLN A 166 17.12 -14.92 25.69
N GLY A 167 18.34 -14.90 26.25
CA GLY A 167 19.18 -13.69 26.28
C GLY A 167 19.73 -13.24 24.91
N GLN A 168 19.62 -14.06 23.86
CA GLN A 168 19.91 -13.64 22.49
C GLN A 168 18.72 -12.93 21.83
N LEU A 169 17.48 -13.16 22.30
CA LEU A 169 16.32 -12.39 21.84
C LEU A 169 16.46 -10.91 22.17
N GLU A 170 17.14 -10.56 23.27
CA GLU A 170 17.45 -9.16 23.62
C GLU A 170 18.34 -8.49 22.56
N LYS A 171 19.17 -9.26 21.85
CA LYS A 171 19.99 -8.75 20.73
C LYS A 171 19.19 -8.59 19.42
N LEU A 172 17.96 -9.10 19.38
CA LEU A 172 17.03 -8.97 18.26
C LEU A 172 16.00 -7.86 18.51
N GLN A 173 16.32 -6.92 19.39
CA GLN A 173 15.45 -5.79 19.73
C GLN A 173 15.07 -4.96 18.49
N CYS A 174 15.89 -4.97 17.44
CA CYS A 174 15.57 -4.39 16.14
C CYS A 174 14.25 -4.91 15.52
N PHE A 175 13.86 -6.17 15.76
CA PHE A 175 12.54 -6.68 15.33
C PHE A 175 11.39 -6.07 16.14
N ALA A 176 11.60 -5.81 17.43
CA ALA A 176 10.62 -5.13 18.28
C ALA A 176 10.51 -3.64 17.93
N GLU A 177 11.63 -2.98 17.65
CA GLU A 177 11.68 -1.59 17.17
C GLU A 177 11.00 -1.46 15.82
N LEU A 178 11.22 -2.41 14.90
CA LEU A 178 10.50 -2.47 13.63
C LEU A 178 9.00 -2.64 13.87
N ALA A 179 8.59 -3.56 14.74
CA ALA A 179 7.19 -3.75 15.12
C ALA A 179 6.56 -2.48 15.71
N GLU A 180 7.32 -1.70 16.49
CA GLU A 180 6.86 -0.44 17.08
C GLU A 180 6.81 0.70 16.06
N ALA A 181 7.86 0.88 15.24
CA ALA A 181 7.90 1.84 14.16
C ALA A 181 6.74 1.62 13.18
N VAL A 182 6.50 0.37 12.81
CA VAL A 182 5.40 -0.04 11.94
C VAL A 182 4.03 0.18 12.58
N ARG A 183 3.89 0.02 13.90
CA ARG A 183 2.65 0.37 14.62
C ARG A 183 2.42 1.89 14.63
N ILE A 184 3.48 2.69 14.77
CA ILE A 184 3.42 4.15 14.71
C ILE A 184 3.11 4.62 13.28
N TRP A 185 3.57 3.88 12.26
CA TRP A 185 3.29 4.17 10.85
C TRP A 185 1.79 4.26 10.57
N LYS A 186 0.89 3.51 11.22
CA LYS A 186 -0.56 3.72 11.08
C LYS A 186 -1.13 4.45 12.29
N SER A 187 -1.73 5.61 12.07
CA SER A 187 -2.46 6.38 13.09
C SER A 187 -3.68 5.62 13.62
N GLY A 188 -3.48 4.73 14.59
CA GLY A 188 -4.51 4.15 15.45
C GLY A 188 -5.46 3.14 14.78
N GLU A 189 -5.43 1.91 15.28
CA GLU A 189 -6.31 0.77 14.97
C GLU A 189 -5.99 0.00 13.67
N LEU A 190 -5.39 -1.19 13.84
CA LEU A 190 -5.17 -2.17 12.79
C LEU A 190 -5.91 -3.47 13.12
N ASP A 191 -6.57 -4.02 12.11
CA ASP A 191 -6.78 -5.46 11.99
C ASP A 191 -5.41 -6.12 11.75
N HIS A 192 -4.88 -6.81 12.75
CA HIS A 192 -3.58 -7.48 12.72
C HIS A 192 -3.44 -8.48 11.55
N GLU A 193 -4.57 -8.99 11.05
CA GLU A 193 -4.62 -10.05 10.05
C GLU A 193 -4.34 -9.55 8.62
N GLU A 194 -4.70 -8.30 8.30
CA GLU A 194 -4.41 -7.69 6.99
C GLU A 194 -2.93 -7.30 6.87
N PHE A 195 -2.36 -6.82 7.97
CA PHE A 195 -1.00 -6.30 8.02
C PHE A 195 0.08 -7.38 7.94
N SER A 196 -0.13 -8.51 8.64
CA SER A 196 0.81 -9.64 8.61
C SER A 196 1.05 -10.16 7.18
N ARG A 197 0.05 -10.09 6.29
CA ARG A 197 0.14 -10.61 4.91
C ARG A 197 1.21 -9.95 4.03
N HIS A 198 1.66 -8.74 4.39
CA HIS A 198 2.68 -8.01 3.63
C HIS A 198 4.12 -8.31 4.12
N PHE A 199 4.24 -8.94 5.29
CA PHE A 199 5.51 -9.39 5.84
C PHE A 199 5.95 -10.70 5.17
N PRO A 200 7.27 -10.93 5.08
CA PRO A 200 7.79 -12.18 4.57
C PRO A 200 7.46 -13.33 5.51
N ASP A 201 7.54 -14.56 5.00
CA ASP A 201 7.67 -15.74 5.87
C ASP A 201 9.06 -15.68 6.56
N LEU A 202 9.18 -16.19 7.79
CA LEU A 202 10.44 -16.26 8.54
C LEU A 202 10.93 -17.70 8.65
N LEU A 203 12.15 -17.94 8.19
CA LEU A 203 12.90 -19.17 8.43
C LEU A 203 14.08 -18.87 9.33
N TRP A 204 14.03 -19.35 10.58
CA TRP A 204 15.17 -19.24 11.48
C TRP A 204 16.12 -20.42 11.28
N LEU A 205 17.32 -20.14 10.77
CA LEU A 205 18.35 -21.14 10.53
C LEU A 205 19.39 -21.15 11.65
N LEU A 206 19.53 -22.30 12.29
CA LEU A 206 20.48 -22.55 13.38
C LEU A 206 21.69 -23.31 12.84
N ARG A 207 22.75 -22.58 12.50
CA ARG A 207 24.03 -23.09 12.03
C ARG A 207 24.85 -23.71 13.15
N ASP A 208 25.73 -24.61 12.78
CA ASP A 208 26.71 -25.27 13.66
C ASP A 208 26.06 -25.99 14.85
N SER A 209 24.82 -26.45 14.67
CA SER A 209 24.06 -27.13 15.72
C SER A 209 24.32 -28.63 15.68
N THR A 210 24.89 -29.16 16.76
CA THR A 210 25.05 -30.60 17.01
C THR A 210 24.05 -31.13 18.04
N LEU A 211 23.19 -30.27 18.57
CA LEU A 211 22.25 -30.59 19.65
C LEU A 211 20.88 -30.97 19.08
N THR A 212 20.29 -32.02 19.64
CA THR A 212 18.90 -32.42 19.35
C THR A 212 17.93 -31.61 20.21
N PRO A 213 16.94 -30.90 19.64
CA PRO A 213 15.96 -30.16 20.42
C PRO A 213 15.05 -31.10 21.23
N THR A 214 14.76 -30.72 22.49
CA THR A 214 13.84 -31.46 23.36
C THR A 214 12.79 -30.57 24.00
N ASP A 215 11.66 -31.14 24.38
CA ASP A 215 10.63 -30.46 25.18
C ASP A 215 11.04 -30.29 26.65
N ALA A 216 10.08 -29.89 27.49
CA ALA A 216 10.30 -29.70 28.93
C ALA A 216 10.55 -31.01 29.68
N ASP A 217 10.06 -32.13 29.14
CA ASP A 217 10.12 -33.47 29.73
C ASP A 217 11.31 -34.29 29.18
N GLY A 218 12.07 -33.71 28.25
CA GLY A 218 13.24 -34.33 27.64
C GLY A 218 12.94 -35.16 26.39
N ASN A 219 11.70 -35.13 25.87
CA ASN A 219 11.35 -35.84 24.65
C ASN A 219 11.88 -35.07 23.42
N PRO A 220 12.39 -35.77 22.38
CA PRO A 220 12.81 -35.14 21.15
C PRO A 220 11.66 -34.37 20.48
N ILE A 221 11.93 -33.13 20.07
CA ILE A 221 11.02 -32.29 19.29
C ILE A 221 11.76 -31.71 18.08
N ASP A 222 11.01 -31.27 17.08
CA ASP A 222 11.58 -30.55 15.95
C ASP A 222 12.04 -29.13 16.36
N ALA A 223 12.94 -28.54 15.56
CA ALA A 223 13.53 -27.23 15.84
C ALA A 223 12.48 -26.09 15.86
N ARG A 224 11.43 -26.19 15.05
CA ARG A 224 10.32 -25.22 15.01
C ARG A 224 9.49 -25.27 16.28
N SER A 225 9.18 -26.47 16.76
CA SER A 225 8.51 -26.70 18.04
C SER A 225 9.35 -26.16 19.19
N TYR A 226 10.67 -26.36 19.16
CA TYR A 226 11.57 -25.80 20.17
C TYR A 226 11.55 -24.26 20.16
N LEU A 227 11.72 -23.65 18.98
CA LEU A 227 11.70 -22.20 18.83
C LEU A 227 10.37 -21.59 19.35
N THR A 228 9.24 -22.12 18.89
CA THR A 228 7.91 -21.58 19.20
C THR A 228 7.47 -21.83 20.64
N LYS A 229 7.73 -23.02 21.19
CA LYS A 229 7.21 -23.41 22.52
C LYS A 229 8.15 -23.08 23.68
N ARG A 230 9.44 -22.86 23.40
CA ARG A 230 10.46 -22.64 24.45
C ARG A 230 11.11 -21.26 24.33
N VAL A 231 11.62 -20.91 23.16
CA VAL A 231 12.41 -19.69 22.97
C VAL A 231 11.52 -18.45 22.92
N LEU A 232 10.50 -18.48 22.06
CA LEU A 232 9.54 -17.37 21.87
C LEU A 232 8.39 -17.40 22.90
N LYS A 233 8.50 -18.25 23.92
CA LYS A 233 7.49 -18.32 24.97
C LYS A 233 7.61 -17.09 25.86
N GLU A 234 6.53 -16.33 25.96
CA GLU A 234 6.47 -15.18 26.86
C GLU A 234 6.70 -15.58 28.31
N SER A 235 7.39 -14.71 29.04
CA SER A 235 7.76 -14.91 30.44
C SER A 235 6.56 -14.90 31.41
N GLY A 236 5.39 -14.40 30.96
CA GLY A 236 4.18 -14.28 31.77
C GLY A 236 4.27 -13.23 32.90
N LYS A 237 5.31 -12.40 32.89
CA LYS A 237 5.50 -11.32 33.87
C LYS A 237 4.49 -10.18 33.65
N PHE A 238 4.11 -9.49 34.73
CA PHE A 238 3.16 -8.37 34.67
C PHE A 238 3.60 -7.25 33.72
N ARG A 239 4.91 -6.95 33.68
CA ARG A 239 5.49 -6.06 32.66
C ARG A 239 6.21 -6.91 31.61
N PRO A 240 5.90 -6.73 30.30
CA PRO A 240 6.63 -7.39 29.23
C PRO A 240 8.12 -7.05 29.31
N THR A 241 8.97 -8.07 29.19
CA THR A 241 10.43 -7.90 29.04
C THR A 241 10.79 -7.54 27.60
N PRO A 242 12.00 -7.04 27.30
CA PRO A 242 12.46 -6.84 25.93
C PRO A 242 12.36 -8.13 25.08
N SER A 243 12.68 -9.28 25.68
CA SER A 243 12.50 -10.59 25.03
C SER A 243 11.03 -10.92 24.72
N ASP A 244 10.09 -10.52 25.58
CA ASP A 244 8.65 -10.71 25.32
C ASP A 244 8.18 -9.82 24.16
N MET A 245 8.69 -8.58 24.06
CA MET A 245 8.40 -7.68 22.95
C MET A 245 8.88 -8.25 21.61
N VAL A 246 10.11 -8.76 21.57
CA VAL A 246 10.67 -9.43 20.39
C VAL A 246 9.86 -10.69 20.04
N SER A 247 9.48 -11.49 21.03
CA SER A 247 8.67 -12.70 20.82
C SER A 247 7.31 -12.37 20.21
N ARG A 248 6.66 -11.30 20.66
CA ARG A 248 5.40 -10.80 20.07
C ARG A 248 5.60 -10.25 18.67
N ALA A 249 6.70 -9.55 18.42
CA ALA A 249 7.03 -9.06 17.08
C ALA A 249 7.20 -10.22 16.09
N ILE A 250 7.97 -11.24 16.47
CA ILE A 250 8.21 -12.40 15.60
C ILE A 250 6.92 -13.20 15.38
N THR A 251 6.14 -13.47 16.42
CA THR A 251 4.93 -14.30 16.32
C THR A 251 3.72 -13.56 15.75
N GLY A 252 3.69 -12.23 15.83
CA GLY A 252 2.57 -11.41 15.35
C GLY A 252 2.71 -10.88 13.92
N PHE A 253 3.93 -10.64 13.43
CA PHE A 253 4.14 -9.99 12.13
C PHE A 253 4.41 -10.97 10.99
N PHE A 254 5.14 -12.06 11.24
CA PHE A 254 5.51 -13.02 10.20
C PHE A 254 4.39 -14.06 10.02
N PRO A 255 3.75 -14.17 8.84
CA PRO A 255 2.62 -15.09 8.62
C PRO A 255 2.97 -16.55 8.87
N ALA A 256 4.19 -16.94 8.49
CA ALA A 256 4.74 -18.25 8.77
C ALA A 256 6.08 -18.12 9.47
N LEU A 257 6.27 -18.99 10.45
CA LEU A 257 7.53 -19.16 11.19
C LEU A 257 7.96 -20.62 11.11
N ASP A 258 9.11 -20.87 10.50
CA ASP A 258 9.79 -22.18 10.51
C ASP A 258 11.18 -22.07 11.14
N CYS A 259 11.75 -23.21 11.55
CA CYS A 259 13.08 -23.28 12.13
C CYS A 259 13.78 -24.57 11.71
N ARG A 260 15.05 -24.46 11.30
CA ARG A 260 15.87 -25.58 10.84
C ARG A 260 17.27 -25.50 11.42
N THR A 261 17.92 -26.65 11.54
CA THR A 261 19.29 -26.77 12.04
C THR A 261 20.21 -27.24 10.91
N LEU A 262 21.45 -26.76 10.91
CA LEU A 262 22.53 -27.29 10.08
C LEU A 262 23.73 -27.63 10.98
N PRO A 263 24.40 -28.77 10.75
CA PRO A 263 25.62 -29.09 11.45
C PRO A 263 26.78 -28.18 10.99
N PRO A 264 27.94 -28.20 11.69
CA PRO A 264 29.11 -27.47 11.25
C PRO A 264 29.62 -27.95 9.88
N PRO A 265 30.06 -27.05 8.98
CA PRO A 265 30.53 -27.41 7.64
C PRO A 265 31.84 -28.22 7.62
N SER A 266 32.76 -27.93 8.54
CA SER A 266 34.01 -28.68 8.72
C SER A 266 34.66 -28.30 10.05
N SER A 267 35.49 -29.18 10.60
CA SER A 267 36.41 -28.88 11.70
C SER A 267 37.81 -28.46 11.22
N ASP A 268 38.10 -28.61 9.92
CA ASP A 268 39.39 -28.23 9.33
C ASP A 268 39.40 -26.74 8.95
N LYS A 269 40.29 -25.98 9.62
CA LYS A 269 40.47 -24.54 9.37
C LYS A 269 40.87 -24.23 7.93
N HIS A 270 41.66 -25.08 7.28
CA HIS A 270 42.11 -24.83 5.90
C HIS A 270 40.97 -25.00 4.89
N VAL A 271 40.06 -25.95 5.15
CA VAL A 271 38.82 -26.10 4.38
C VAL A 271 37.94 -24.87 4.57
N MET A 272 37.80 -24.39 5.80
CA MET A 272 36.96 -23.22 6.12
C MET A 272 37.48 -21.90 5.55
N GLN A 273 38.79 -21.74 5.33
CA GLN A 273 39.37 -20.53 4.74
C GLN A 273 38.89 -20.30 3.31
N ASN A 274 38.71 -21.37 2.53
CA ASN A 274 38.25 -21.31 1.13
C ASN A 274 37.14 -22.34 0.92
N ILE A 275 36.02 -22.17 1.61
CA ILE A 275 34.90 -23.12 1.58
C ILE A 275 34.36 -23.35 0.16
N GLU A 276 34.42 -22.34 -0.71
CA GLU A 276 34.01 -22.39 -2.12
C GLU A 276 34.76 -23.44 -2.95
N THR A 277 36.07 -23.59 -2.72
CA THR A 277 36.94 -24.49 -3.50
C THR A 277 37.12 -25.86 -2.84
N ASN A 278 36.54 -26.08 -1.66
CA ASN A 278 36.68 -27.31 -0.88
C ASN A 278 35.32 -27.98 -0.57
N GLN A 279 34.31 -27.81 -1.44
CA GLN A 279 32.96 -28.34 -1.21
C GLN A 279 32.91 -29.86 -1.03
N ASP A 280 33.76 -30.57 -1.77
CA ASP A 280 34.01 -32.00 -1.76
C ASP A 280 34.67 -32.50 -0.46
N ARG A 281 35.23 -31.59 0.34
CA ARG A 281 35.88 -31.88 1.62
C ARG A 281 35.04 -31.46 2.84
N LEU A 282 33.84 -30.93 2.60
CA LEU A 282 32.91 -30.59 3.68
C LEU A 282 32.25 -31.85 4.24
N ASP A 283 31.70 -31.70 5.45
CA ASP A 283 30.95 -32.78 6.09
C ASP A 283 29.78 -33.23 5.19
N PRO A 284 29.63 -34.54 4.88
CA PRO A 284 28.54 -35.04 4.07
C PRO A 284 27.14 -34.71 4.64
N GLU A 285 26.99 -34.70 5.97
CA GLU A 285 25.75 -34.35 6.65
C GLU A 285 25.43 -32.87 6.47
N PHE A 286 26.45 -32.00 6.47
CA PHE A 286 26.28 -30.58 6.15
C PHE A 286 25.85 -30.38 4.70
N ASN A 287 26.51 -31.04 3.74
CA ASN A 287 26.15 -30.95 2.32
C ASN A 287 24.71 -31.43 2.07
N GLN A 288 24.33 -32.57 2.65
CA GLN A 288 22.96 -33.09 2.55
C GLN A 288 21.95 -32.13 3.21
N GLY A 289 22.26 -31.62 4.40
CA GLY A 289 21.41 -30.64 5.10
C GLY A 289 21.23 -29.35 4.31
N MET A 290 22.29 -28.87 3.63
CA MET A 290 22.21 -27.72 2.73
C MET A 290 21.29 -28.01 1.53
N ASP A 291 21.41 -29.17 0.90
CA ASP A 291 20.57 -29.53 -0.24
C ASP A 291 19.09 -29.66 0.17
N ASP A 292 18.82 -30.21 1.35
CA ASP A 292 17.47 -30.33 1.91
C ASP A 292 16.89 -28.97 2.30
N LEU A 293 17.72 -28.06 2.82
CA LEU A 293 17.34 -26.67 3.07
C LEU A 293 16.97 -25.93 1.78
N VAL A 294 17.79 -26.06 0.72
CA VAL A 294 17.50 -25.44 -0.59
C VAL A 294 16.19 -25.98 -1.15
N LYS A 295 16.00 -27.31 -1.17
CA LYS A 295 14.74 -27.93 -1.61
C LYS A 295 13.54 -27.42 -0.81
N HIS A 296 13.70 -27.31 0.52
CA HIS A 296 12.64 -26.81 1.39
C HIS A 296 12.27 -25.37 1.03
N ILE A 297 13.24 -24.46 0.94
CA ILE A 297 13.02 -23.06 0.58
C ILE A 297 12.31 -22.96 -0.78
N LEU A 298 12.79 -23.66 -1.80
CA LEU A 298 12.20 -23.60 -3.14
C LEU A 298 10.78 -24.19 -3.21
N SER A 299 10.47 -25.17 -2.34
CA SER A 299 9.12 -25.73 -2.24
C SER A 299 8.12 -24.81 -1.52
N THR A 300 8.59 -23.92 -0.65
CA THR A 300 7.75 -23.05 0.18
C THR A 300 7.71 -21.60 -0.28
N VAL A 301 8.67 -21.17 -1.10
CA VAL A 301 8.78 -19.79 -1.55
C VAL A 301 7.53 -19.33 -2.30
N LYS A 302 7.07 -18.12 -1.95
CA LYS A 302 5.90 -17.48 -2.53
C LYS A 302 6.30 -16.17 -3.21
N PRO A 303 5.56 -15.75 -4.24
CA PRO A 303 5.69 -14.40 -4.79
C PRO A 303 5.51 -13.37 -3.67
N LYS A 304 6.27 -12.28 -3.75
CA LYS A 304 6.07 -11.12 -2.88
C LYS A 304 4.65 -10.59 -3.11
N GLN A 305 3.92 -10.39 -2.02
CA GLN A 305 2.54 -9.93 -2.06
C GLN A 305 2.50 -8.40 -2.16
N GLY A 306 1.64 -7.89 -3.03
CA GLY A 306 1.34 -6.47 -3.12
C GLY A 306 0.27 -6.04 -2.11
N PHE A 307 -0.17 -4.78 -2.20
CA PHE A 307 -1.36 -4.31 -1.49
C PHE A 307 -2.63 -4.75 -2.25
N GLY A 308 -3.58 -5.37 -1.54
CA GLY A 308 -4.80 -5.95 -2.10
C GLY A 308 -4.76 -7.49 -2.23
N GLN A 309 -5.92 -8.15 -2.13
CA GLN A 309 -5.97 -9.62 -2.12
C GLN A 309 -5.53 -10.23 -3.46
N GLY A 310 -4.57 -11.16 -3.40
CA GLY A 310 -4.14 -11.96 -4.54
C GLY A 310 -3.19 -11.25 -5.53
N LYS A 311 -2.77 -10.02 -5.22
CA LYS A 311 -1.85 -9.24 -6.06
C LYS A 311 -0.40 -9.60 -5.77
N THR A 312 0.38 -9.84 -6.81
CA THR A 312 1.81 -10.21 -6.71
C THR A 312 2.70 -9.10 -7.26
N VAL A 313 3.88 -8.94 -6.66
CA VAL A 313 4.88 -7.94 -7.05
C VAL A 313 5.76 -8.48 -8.18
N THR A 314 6.00 -7.71 -9.24
CA THR A 314 6.97 -7.98 -10.32
C THR A 314 8.33 -7.35 -10.01
N GLY A 315 9.38 -7.66 -10.76
CA GLY A 315 10.69 -7.04 -10.51
C GLY A 315 10.69 -5.53 -10.75
N ARG A 316 9.99 -5.05 -11.79
CA ARG A 316 9.77 -3.61 -12.01
C ARG A 316 9.15 -2.92 -10.81
N GLN A 317 8.15 -3.56 -10.21
CA GLN A 317 7.50 -2.99 -9.02
C GLN A 317 8.41 -3.03 -7.80
N LEU A 318 9.11 -4.14 -7.59
CA LEU A 318 10.05 -4.25 -6.48
C LEU A 318 11.16 -3.20 -6.58
N ALA A 319 11.66 -2.92 -7.78
CA ALA A 319 12.60 -1.82 -8.01
C ALA A 319 12.01 -0.48 -7.56
N ALA A 320 10.80 -0.12 -8.02
CA ALA A 320 10.16 1.13 -7.57
C ALA A 320 9.96 1.18 -6.04
N LEU A 321 9.55 0.07 -5.42
CA LEU A 321 9.37 -0.02 -3.97
C LEU A 321 10.69 0.18 -3.21
N VAL A 322 11.77 -0.49 -3.62
CA VAL A 322 13.10 -0.35 -3.01
C VAL A 322 13.56 1.11 -3.09
N GLN A 323 13.35 1.77 -4.22
CA GLN A 323 13.71 3.18 -4.40
C GLN A 323 12.95 4.10 -3.44
N HIS A 324 11.64 3.90 -3.32
CA HIS A 324 10.80 4.67 -2.40
C HIS A 324 11.09 4.36 -0.93
N TYR A 325 11.35 3.11 -0.57
CA TYR A 325 11.76 2.73 0.79
C TYR A 325 13.10 3.36 1.17
N VAL A 326 14.08 3.39 0.26
CA VAL A 326 15.36 4.07 0.52
C VAL A 326 15.16 5.58 0.68
N ALA A 327 14.39 6.23 -0.19
CA ALA A 327 14.09 7.66 -0.07
C ALA A 327 13.40 8.00 1.26
N THR A 328 12.43 7.16 1.64
CA THR A 328 11.73 7.20 2.93
C THR A 328 12.68 7.09 4.12
N LEU A 329 13.51 6.05 4.15
CA LEU A 329 14.38 5.75 5.28
C LEU A 329 15.47 6.82 5.49
N ASN A 330 15.75 7.60 4.43
CA ASN A 330 16.71 8.70 4.46
C ASN A 330 16.12 10.03 4.95
N ASP A 331 14.79 10.17 5.05
CA ASP A 331 14.16 11.40 5.51
C ASP A 331 13.82 11.31 7.01
N PRO A 332 14.50 12.08 7.90
CA PRO A 332 14.23 12.07 9.33
C PRO A 332 12.83 12.58 9.72
N ARG A 333 12.12 13.26 8.80
CA ARG A 333 10.79 13.84 9.01
C ARG A 333 9.69 13.04 8.34
N SER A 334 10.04 12.09 7.47
CA SER A 334 9.07 11.22 6.81
C SER A 334 8.91 9.95 7.63
N MET A 335 7.69 9.68 8.06
CA MET A 335 7.28 8.37 8.58
C MET A 335 6.18 7.85 7.66
N PRO A 336 6.50 7.45 6.42
CA PRO A 336 5.50 6.95 5.52
C PRO A 336 5.13 5.54 5.97
N THR A 337 3.84 5.28 5.92
CA THR A 337 3.27 3.97 6.15
C THR A 337 3.61 3.06 4.99
N LEU A 338 3.61 1.73 5.19
CA LEU A 338 3.80 0.77 4.08
C LEU A 338 2.84 1.05 2.92
N GLN A 339 1.64 1.50 3.24
CA GLN A 339 0.63 1.89 2.27
C GLN A 339 1.09 3.13 1.48
N THR A 340 1.55 4.19 2.13
CA THR A 340 2.00 5.40 1.40
C THR A 340 3.23 5.15 0.52
N ALA A 341 4.16 4.28 0.94
CA ALA A 341 5.30 3.90 0.12
C ALA A 341 4.88 3.03 -1.07
N TRP A 342 3.91 2.13 -0.87
CA TRP A 342 3.28 1.37 -1.95
C TRP A 342 2.55 2.29 -2.94
N ASP A 343 1.71 3.21 -2.44
CA ASP A 343 0.95 4.15 -3.26
C ASP A 343 1.89 5.05 -4.07
N ALA A 344 2.97 5.56 -3.46
CA ALA A 344 3.97 6.35 -4.17
C ALA A 344 4.68 5.54 -5.28
N ALA A 345 5.11 4.31 -4.98
CA ALA A 345 5.70 3.42 -5.97
C ALA A 345 4.72 3.09 -7.11
N LEU A 346 3.47 2.85 -6.76
CA LEU A 346 2.40 2.59 -7.71
C LEU A 346 2.19 3.78 -8.65
N MET A 347 2.08 4.99 -8.12
CA MET A 347 1.90 6.21 -8.92
C MET A 347 3.08 6.42 -9.88
N THR A 348 4.32 6.29 -9.39
CA THR A 348 5.51 6.40 -10.26
C THR A 348 5.47 5.36 -11.41
N LEU A 349 5.11 4.11 -11.12
CA LEU A 349 5.02 3.07 -12.14
C LEU A 349 3.93 3.32 -13.17
N VAL A 350 2.79 3.86 -12.74
CA VAL A 350 1.69 4.24 -13.62
C VAL A 350 2.14 5.38 -14.53
N GLU A 351 2.71 6.44 -13.97
CA GLU A 351 3.24 7.59 -14.72
C GLU A 351 4.30 7.17 -15.75
N ASP A 352 5.25 6.34 -15.34
CA ASP A 352 6.29 5.81 -16.24
C ASP A 352 5.70 4.95 -17.35
N THR A 353 4.73 4.10 -17.02
CA THR A 353 4.05 3.27 -18.03
C THR A 353 3.28 4.12 -19.03
N VAL A 354 2.56 5.15 -18.57
CA VAL A 354 1.83 6.09 -19.44
C VAL A 354 2.82 6.82 -20.36
N ARG A 355 3.92 7.32 -19.81
CA ARG A 355 4.99 8.00 -20.57
C ARG A 355 5.61 7.10 -21.63
N GLU A 356 5.99 5.87 -21.29
CA GLU A 356 6.53 4.89 -22.24
C GLU A 356 5.55 4.60 -23.39
N LEU A 357 4.25 4.50 -23.08
CA LEU A 357 3.21 4.27 -24.10
C LEU A 357 2.97 5.49 -24.98
N GLN A 358 3.09 6.71 -24.45
CA GLN A 358 3.07 7.94 -25.27
C GLN A 358 4.27 7.99 -26.22
N GLU A 359 5.46 7.62 -25.77
CA GLU A 359 6.65 7.52 -26.63
C GLU A 359 6.49 6.44 -27.70
N ARG A 360 5.88 5.29 -27.34
CA ARG A 360 5.54 4.22 -28.27
C ARG A 360 4.52 4.67 -29.31
N TYR A 361 3.49 5.43 -28.90
CA TYR A 361 2.49 6.02 -29.80
C TYR A 361 3.16 6.84 -30.90
N VAL A 362 4.07 7.76 -30.53
CA VAL A 362 4.82 8.58 -31.50
C VAL A 362 5.58 7.71 -32.49
N ARG A 363 6.27 6.68 -31.99
CA ARG A 363 7.07 5.76 -32.82
C ARG A 363 6.22 4.98 -33.81
N GLU A 364 5.14 4.36 -33.33
CA GLU A 364 4.25 3.54 -34.16
C GLU A 364 3.46 4.39 -35.16
N MET A 365 3.01 5.59 -34.76
CA MET A 365 2.38 6.54 -35.68
C MET A 365 3.33 6.97 -36.79
N ARG A 366 4.56 7.39 -36.46
CA ARG A 366 5.55 7.78 -37.49
C ARG A 366 5.86 6.64 -38.44
N HIS A 367 6.03 5.43 -37.92
CA HIS A 367 6.23 4.25 -38.75
C HIS A 367 5.03 3.94 -39.66
N GLY A 368 3.80 4.01 -39.14
CA GLY A 368 2.58 3.82 -39.93
C GLY A 368 2.42 4.87 -41.03
N ILE A 369 2.76 6.12 -40.74
CA ILE A 369 2.75 7.22 -41.73
C ILE A 369 3.77 6.96 -42.85
N GLU A 370 4.98 6.52 -42.51
CA GLU A 370 6.00 6.16 -43.51
C GLU A 370 5.53 5.00 -44.40
N GLN A 371 4.95 3.95 -43.82
CA GLN A 371 4.40 2.82 -44.58
C GLN A 371 3.24 3.23 -45.49
N ALA A 372 2.47 4.24 -45.11
CA ALA A 372 1.39 4.81 -45.91
C ALA A 372 1.88 5.76 -47.03
N GLY A 373 3.19 5.87 -47.26
CA GLY A 373 3.79 6.70 -48.30
C GLY A 373 4.08 8.15 -47.87
N GLY A 374 4.14 8.40 -46.57
CA GLY A 374 4.46 9.70 -45.98
C GLY A 374 3.31 10.71 -46.02
N MET A 375 3.49 11.82 -45.30
CA MET A 375 2.55 12.94 -45.34
C MET A 375 2.59 13.63 -46.72
N PRO A 376 1.46 14.16 -47.22
CA PRO A 376 0.15 14.22 -46.56
C PRO A 376 -0.71 12.95 -46.71
N LEU A 377 -1.43 12.62 -45.64
CA LEU A 377 -2.45 11.58 -45.59
C LEU A 377 -3.85 12.19 -45.47
N GLU A 378 -4.86 11.46 -45.90
CA GLU A 378 -6.26 11.80 -45.62
C GLU A 378 -6.53 11.72 -44.10
N GLU A 379 -7.48 12.51 -43.59
CA GLU A 379 -7.89 12.45 -42.17
C GLU A 379 -9.16 11.62 -41.95
N ASP A 380 -9.95 11.34 -42.98
CA ASP A 380 -11.20 10.59 -42.86
C ASP A 380 -10.95 9.11 -42.50
N PRO A 381 -11.48 8.60 -41.37
CA PRO A 381 -11.32 7.20 -40.99
C PRO A 381 -11.99 6.20 -41.96
N THR A 382 -12.92 6.66 -42.81
CA THR A 382 -13.62 5.83 -43.81
C THR A 382 -12.95 5.79 -45.18
N SER A 383 -11.79 6.44 -45.33
CA SER A 383 -11.01 6.43 -46.55
C SER A 383 -10.63 5.00 -46.98
N SER A 384 -10.61 4.76 -48.29
CA SER A 384 -10.15 3.48 -48.88
C SER A 384 -8.65 3.26 -48.74
N VAL A 385 -7.90 4.31 -48.41
CA VAL A 385 -6.46 4.29 -48.11
C VAL A 385 -6.23 4.61 -46.63
N PRO A 386 -5.12 4.13 -46.02
CA PRO A 386 -4.81 4.43 -44.62
C PRO A 386 -4.81 5.95 -44.37
N SER A 387 -5.74 6.38 -43.51
CA SER A 387 -5.86 7.76 -43.07
C SER A 387 -5.18 7.96 -41.72
N MET A 388 -4.85 9.21 -41.39
CA MET A 388 -4.27 9.58 -40.09
C MET A 388 -5.11 9.05 -38.93
N MET A 389 -6.44 9.11 -39.03
CA MET A 389 -7.35 8.66 -37.98
C MET A 389 -7.48 7.14 -37.91
N SER A 390 -7.41 6.43 -39.04
CA SER A 390 -7.38 4.96 -39.03
C SER A 390 -6.11 4.40 -38.38
N LEU A 391 -4.96 5.04 -38.64
CA LEU A 391 -3.68 4.70 -38.00
C LEU A 391 -3.73 5.00 -36.50
N HIS A 392 -4.21 6.19 -36.13
CA HIS A 392 -4.40 6.57 -34.73
C HIS A 392 -5.24 5.55 -33.97
N GLN A 393 -6.40 5.16 -34.52
CA GLN A 393 -7.30 4.21 -33.86
C GLN A 393 -6.63 2.86 -33.62
N ALA A 394 -5.95 2.31 -34.64
CA ALA A 394 -5.28 1.01 -34.53
C ALA A 394 -4.14 1.03 -33.50
N VAL A 395 -3.30 2.07 -33.53
CA VAL A 395 -2.18 2.22 -32.58
C VAL A 395 -2.72 2.42 -31.17
N PHE A 396 -3.67 3.33 -30.99
CA PHE A 396 -4.18 3.69 -29.67
C PHE A 396 -4.92 2.53 -28.98
N GLU A 397 -5.68 1.73 -29.73
CA GLU A 397 -6.33 0.51 -29.20
C GLU A 397 -5.29 -0.50 -28.68
N GLY A 398 -4.22 -0.74 -29.44
CA GLY A 398 -3.12 -1.62 -29.00
C GLY A 398 -2.37 -1.10 -27.75
N LEU A 399 -2.27 0.22 -27.59
CA LEU A 399 -1.68 0.82 -26.39
C LEU A 399 -2.59 0.64 -25.16
N LEU A 400 -3.91 0.81 -25.32
CA LEU A 400 -4.86 0.58 -24.23
C LEU A 400 -4.84 -0.87 -23.75
N ASP A 401 -4.73 -1.83 -24.67
CA ASP A 401 -4.59 -3.25 -24.31
C ASP A 401 -3.27 -3.53 -23.60
N THR A 402 -2.17 -2.92 -24.05
CA THR A 402 -0.87 -3.02 -23.38
C THR A 402 -0.90 -2.42 -21.97
N LEU A 403 -1.54 -1.25 -21.81
CA LEU A 403 -1.68 -0.58 -20.51
C LEU A 403 -2.46 -1.45 -19.52
N LYS A 404 -3.63 -1.96 -19.94
CA LYS A 404 -4.45 -2.87 -19.12
C LYS A 404 -3.67 -4.14 -18.78
N GLY A 405 -3.01 -4.75 -19.77
CA GLY A 405 -2.18 -5.93 -19.58
C GLY A 405 -1.05 -5.72 -18.57
N ARG A 406 -0.40 -4.55 -18.58
CA ARG A 406 0.64 -4.21 -17.59
C ARG A 406 0.06 -3.96 -16.20
N LEU A 407 -1.03 -3.20 -16.08
CA LEU A 407 -1.51 -2.70 -14.78
C LEU A 407 -2.50 -3.63 -14.05
N HIS A 408 -3.21 -4.52 -14.75
CA HIS A 408 -4.30 -5.31 -14.15
C HIS A 408 -3.90 -6.21 -12.98
N THR A 409 -2.63 -6.63 -12.91
CA THR A 409 -2.16 -7.53 -11.84
C THR A 409 -1.98 -6.81 -10.50
N PHE A 410 -2.03 -5.48 -10.46
CA PHE A 410 -1.66 -4.72 -9.27
C PHE A 410 -2.42 -3.41 -9.02
N CYS A 411 -2.90 -2.70 -10.04
CA CYS A 411 -3.78 -1.53 -9.85
C CYS A 411 -5.19 -1.99 -9.44
N GLU A 412 -5.90 -1.19 -8.64
CA GLU A 412 -7.36 -1.31 -8.56
C GLU A 412 -7.99 -0.69 -9.81
N VAL A 413 -9.30 -0.86 -9.94
CA VAL A 413 -10.06 -0.31 -11.07
C VAL A 413 -9.91 1.22 -11.12
N ALA A 414 -9.80 1.89 -9.97
CA ALA A 414 -9.66 3.35 -9.89
C ALA A 414 -8.35 3.85 -10.52
N GLU A 415 -7.19 3.31 -10.13
CA GLU A 415 -5.89 3.75 -10.67
C GLU A 415 -5.75 3.36 -12.14
N MET A 416 -6.25 2.19 -12.53
CA MET A 416 -6.26 1.79 -13.95
C MET A 416 -7.13 2.74 -14.78
N THR A 417 -8.29 3.16 -14.26
CA THR A 417 -9.14 4.15 -14.93
C THR A 417 -8.42 5.49 -15.08
N GLN A 418 -7.73 5.94 -14.02
CA GLN A 418 -6.95 7.17 -14.08
C GLN A 418 -5.82 7.07 -15.11
N ALA A 419 -5.07 5.96 -15.15
CA ALA A 419 -4.02 5.74 -16.13
C ALA A 419 -4.53 5.79 -17.58
N VAL A 420 -5.74 5.25 -17.83
CA VAL A 420 -6.40 5.33 -19.14
C VAL A 420 -6.75 6.78 -19.47
N VAL A 421 -7.27 7.55 -18.50
CA VAL A 421 -7.56 8.97 -18.67
C VAL A 421 -6.29 9.75 -19.00
N ASP A 422 -5.19 9.52 -18.27
CA ASP A 422 -3.92 10.23 -18.46
C ASP A 422 -3.27 9.90 -19.81
N LEU A 423 -3.30 8.63 -20.23
CA LEU A 423 -2.83 8.22 -21.56
C LEU A 423 -3.69 8.86 -22.66
N THR A 424 -5.02 8.84 -22.51
CA THR A 424 -5.94 9.46 -23.47
C THR A 424 -5.71 10.96 -23.56
N ALA A 425 -5.56 11.64 -22.42
CA ALA A 425 -5.29 13.06 -22.34
C ALA A 425 -3.95 13.43 -23.00
N GLY A 426 -2.88 12.66 -22.76
CA GLY A 426 -1.58 12.92 -23.38
C GLY A 426 -1.57 12.71 -24.91
N VAL A 427 -2.30 11.70 -25.40
CA VAL A 427 -2.37 11.41 -26.84
C VAL A 427 -3.35 12.35 -27.56
N ASN A 428 -4.58 12.47 -27.07
CA ASN A 428 -5.67 13.18 -27.74
C ASN A 428 -5.82 14.64 -27.32
N GLY A 429 -5.23 15.02 -26.19
CA GLY A 429 -5.46 16.31 -25.54
C GLY A 429 -6.60 16.25 -24.55
N THR A 430 -6.85 17.38 -23.90
CA THR A 430 -7.87 17.54 -22.85
C THR A 430 -8.99 18.46 -23.32
N GLN A 431 -10.16 18.35 -22.69
CA GLN A 431 -11.33 19.16 -23.04
C GLN A 431 -11.16 20.67 -22.76
N ASP A 432 -10.19 21.04 -21.91
CA ASP A 432 -9.82 22.42 -21.61
C ASP A 432 -8.89 23.05 -22.66
N GLY A 433 -8.55 22.32 -23.72
CA GLY A 433 -7.79 22.82 -24.87
C GLY A 433 -6.29 22.50 -24.85
N SER A 434 -5.80 21.65 -23.94
CA SER A 434 -4.42 21.15 -24.07
C SER A 434 -4.26 20.31 -25.32
N HIS A 435 -3.28 20.65 -26.14
CA HIS A 435 -2.95 19.97 -27.38
C HIS A 435 -2.17 18.68 -27.09
N GLY A 436 -2.81 17.52 -27.32
CA GLY A 436 -2.14 16.21 -27.24
C GLY A 436 -1.27 15.91 -28.45
N ILE A 437 -0.51 14.82 -28.40
CA ILE A 437 0.43 14.39 -29.45
C ILE A 437 -0.25 14.27 -30.83
N LEU A 438 -1.49 13.75 -30.89
CA LEU A 438 -2.25 13.62 -32.13
C LEU A 438 -2.48 14.98 -32.80
N SER A 439 -2.74 16.03 -32.03
CA SER A 439 -2.98 17.37 -32.58
C SER A 439 -1.75 17.94 -33.29
N THR A 440 -0.55 17.64 -32.78
CA THR A 440 0.72 17.99 -33.44
C THR A 440 0.86 17.27 -34.77
N LEU A 441 0.60 15.95 -34.81
CA LEU A 441 0.66 15.17 -36.04
C LEU A 441 -0.39 15.62 -37.08
N LEU A 442 -1.61 15.95 -36.65
CA LEU A 442 -2.64 16.50 -37.54
C LEU A 442 -2.24 17.86 -38.11
N SER A 443 -1.63 18.73 -37.29
CA SER A 443 -1.10 20.02 -37.75
C SER A 443 0.02 19.85 -38.77
N GLU A 444 0.99 18.98 -38.50
CA GLU A 444 2.06 18.62 -39.45
C GLU A 444 1.50 18.09 -40.78
N ASN A 445 0.47 17.23 -40.70
CA ASN A 445 -0.19 16.66 -41.86
C ASN A 445 -0.93 17.72 -42.69
N ARG A 446 -1.66 18.63 -42.05
CA ARG A 446 -2.36 19.74 -42.71
C ARG A 446 -1.39 20.70 -43.39
N ASN A 447 -0.30 21.07 -42.71
CA ASN A 447 0.74 21.91 -43.29
C ASN A 447 1.39 21.25 -44.51
N SER A 448 1.66 19.94 -44.42
CA SER A 448 2.19 19.16 -45.54
C SER A 448 1.18 19.08 -46.69
N SER A 449 -0.11 18.91 -46.40
CA SER A 449 -1.18 18.87 -47.41
C SER A 449 -1.32 20.22 -48.12
N GLU A 450 -1.32 21.31 -47.38
CA GLU A 450 -1.37 22.66 -47.93
C GLU A 450 -0.14 22.96 -48.80
N SER A 451 1.07 22.63 -48.35
CA SER A 451 2.29 22.83 -49.14
C SER A 451 2.31 21.97 -50.40
N PHE A 452 1.94 20.69 -50.30
CA PHE A 452 1.90 19.76 -51.43
C PHE A 452 0.88 20.21 -52.48
N CYS A 453 -0.35 20.54 -52.05
CA CYS A 453 -1.40 20.97 -52.97
C CYS A 453 -1.08 22.32 -53.62
N ASN A 454 -0.47 23.26 -52.88
CA ASN A 454 -0.03 24.53 -53.45
C ASN A 454 1.06 24.34 -54.50
N GLN A 455 2.02 23.46 -54.25
CA GLN A 455 3.06 23.15 -55.24
C GLN A 455 2.45 22.50 -56.48
N LEU A 456 1.57 21.50 -56.29
CA LEU A 456 0.89 20.80 -57.38
C LEU A 456 0.09 21.77 -58.26
N ILE A 457 -0.73 22.63 -57.67
CA ILE A 457 -1.56 23.56 -58.44
C ILE A 457 -0.70 24.62 -59.16
N GLN A 458 0.41 25.07 -58.56
CA GLN A 458 1.37 25.98 -59.22
C GLN A 458 2.06 25.32 -60.41
N ASP A 459 2.50 24.07 -60.26
CA ASP A 459 3.16 23.33 -61.34
C ASP A 459 2.20 23.04 -62.49
N LEU A 460 0.94 22.71 -62.20
CA LEU A 460 -0.10 22.51 -63.21
C LEU A 460 -0.49 23.82 -63.91
N TYR A 461 -0.52 24.94 -63.19
CA TYR A 461 -0.90 26.24 -63.74
C TYR A 461 0.23 26.91 -64.53
N LYS A 462 1.50 26.64 -64.22
CA LYS A 462 2.66 27.28 -64.86
C LYS A 462 2.65 27.21 -66.40
N PRO A 463 2.41 26.06 -67.05
CA PRO A 463 2.29 26.00 -68.51
C PRO A 463 1.19 26.89 -69.08
N ILE A 464 0.06 27.00 -68.36
CA ILE A 464 -1.07 27.86 -68.75
C ILE A 464 -0.65 29.32 -68.60
N SER A 465 -0.04 29.68 -67.47
CA SER A 465 0.49 31.02 -67.21
C SER A 465 1.51 31.47 -68.27
N ASP A 466 2.39 30.57 -68.71
CA ASP A 466 3.38 30.86 -69.76
C ASP A 466 2.71 31.13 -71.12
N LYS A 467 1.70 30.33 -71.48
CA LYS A 467 0.86 30.58 -72.68
C LYS A 467 0.12 31.90 -72.56
N LEU A 468 -0.38 32.26 -71.39
CA LEU A 468 -1.09 33.52 -71.16
C LEU A 468 -0.17 34.75 -71.25
N ALA A 469 1.07 34.64 -70.80
CA ALA A 469 2.05 35.71 -70.88
C ALA A 469 2.52 35.97 -72.32
N SER A 470 2.56 34.93 -73.17
CA SER A 470 2.88 35.02 -74.59
C SER A 470 1.95 34.11 -75.42
N PRO A 471 0.73 34.57 -75.75
CA PRO A 471 -0.29 33.75 -76.41
C PRO A 471 0.15 33.25 -77.79
N PRO A 472 0.12 31.93 -78.05
CA PRO A 472 0.20 31.39 -79.40
C PRO A 472 -0.91 31.93 -80.31
N GLU A 473 -0.69 32.02 -81.63
CA GLU A 473 -1.66 32.60 -82.58
C GLU A 473 -3.02 31.89 -82.60
N ASP A 474 -3.06 30.61 -82.24
CA ASP A 474 -4.22 29.72 -82.22
C ASP A 474 -4.81 29.49 -80.82
N TYR A 475 -4.31 30.17 -79.79
CA TYR A 475 -4.79 30.03 -78.42
C TYR A 475 -6.02 30.92 -78.15
N ASP A 476 -7.21 30.30 -78.16
CA ASP A 476 -8.49 30.94 -77.91
C ASP A 476 -9.09 30.55 -76.55
N ILE A 477 -10.26 31.10 -76.23
CA ILE A 477 -10.96 30.83 -74.97
C ILE A 477 -11.30 29.35 -74.77
N LYS A 478 -11.59 28.59 -75.83
CA LYS A 478 -11.89 27.16 -75.73
C LYS A 478 -10.65 26.34 -75.40
N ALA A 479 -9.49 26.75 -75.95
CA ALA A 479 -8.21 26.15 -75.58
C ALA A 479 -7.87 26.41 -74.10
N LEU A 480 -8.14 27.62 -73.59
CA LEU A 480 -7.97 27.94 -72.17
C LEU A 480 -8.92 27.13 -71.26
N GLU A 481 -10.19 27.02 -71.64
CA GLU A 481 -11.17 26.20 -70.88
C GLU A 481 -10.77 24.73 -70.84
N ALA A 482 -10.29 24.18 -71.96
CA ALA A 482 -9.80 22.81 -72.01
C ALA A 482 -8.57 22.60 -71.13
N ASP A 483 -7.61 23.53 -71.15
CA ASP A 483 -6.41 23.50 -70.30
C ASP A 483 -6.79 23.59 -68.80
N LEU A 484 -7.72 24.48 -68.42
CA LEU A 484 -8.20 24.60 -67.04
C LEU A 484 -9.01 23.38 -66.58
N ALA A 485 -9.82 22.79 -67.46
CA ALA A 485 -10.55 21.56 -67.17
C ALA A 485 -9.60 20.37 -66.97
N GLN A 486 -8.55 20.27 -67.79
CA GLN A 486 -7.51 19.26 -67.65
C GLN A 486 -6.70 19.45 -66.36
N LEU A 487 -6.37 20.70 -66.02
CA LEU A 487 -5.73 21.04 -64.75
C LEU A 487 -6.58 20.58 -63.57
N LYS A 488 -7.89 20.87 -63.58
CA LYS A 488 -8.81 20.43 -62.51
C LYS A 488 -8.87 18.91 -62.40
N ALA A 489 -9.04 18.20 -63.52
CA ALA A 489 -9.08 16.74 -63.52
C ALA A 489 -7.77 16.14 -62.95
N THR A 490 -6.62 16.66 -63.37
CA THR A 490 -5.31 16.21 -62.88
C THR A 490 -5.11 16.53 -61.40
N TYR A 491 -5.58 17.70 -60.95
CA TYR A 491 -5.53 18.08 -59.55
C TYR A 491 -6.41 17.16 -58.69
N ASP A 492 -7.65 16.88 -59.09
CA ASP A 492 -8.54 15.99 -58.33
C ASP A 492 -8.00 14.57 -58.19
N GLU A 493 -7.31 14.08 -59.22
CA GLU A 493 -6.68 12.76 -59.20
C GLU A 493 -5.45 12.69 -58.29
N ASN A 494 -4.65 13.76 -58.21
CA ASN A 494 -3.33 13.73 -57.56
C ASN A 494 -3.27 14.49 -56.23
N ALA A 495 -4.22 15.38 -55.93
CA ALA A 495 -4.22 16.15 -54.69
C ALA A 495 -4.51 15.24 -53.49
N ARG A 496 -3.77 15.46 -52.41
CA ARG A 496 -3.78 14.59 -51.24
C ARG A 496 -3.97 15.38 -49.95
N GLY A 497 -4.73 14.77 -49.05
CA GLY A 497 -4.87 15.23 -47.67
C GLY A 497 -5.96 16.29 -47.46
N PRO A 498 -6.11 16.73 -46.21
CA PRO A 498 -7.27 17.50 -45.76
C PRO A 498 -7.40 18.90 -46.39
N CYS A 499 -6.30 19.48 -46.88
CA CYS A 499 -6.29 20.85 -47.39
C CYS A 499 -6.58 20.96 -48.90
N LYS A 500 -6.79 19.85 -49.62
CA LYS A 500 -6.97 19.84 -51.08
C LYS A 500 -8.09 20.75 -51.58
N HIS A 501 -9.23 20.75 -50.90
CA HIS A 501 -10.37 21.60 -51.26
C HIS A 501 -10.10 23.07 -50.93
N LYS A 502 -9.51 23.35 -49.77
CA LYS A 502 -9.14 24.72 -49.34
C LYS A 502 -8.19 25.36 -50.35
N VAL A 503 -7.13 24.65 -50.74
CA VAL A 503 -6.14 25.16 -51.70
C VAL A 503 -6.76 25.39 -53.08
N TYR A 504 -7.61 24.47 -53.54
CA TYR A 504 -8.28 24.65 -54.83
C TYR A 504 -9.23 25.86 -54.83
N LEU A 505 -9.97 26.08 -53.74
CA LEU A 505 -10.83 27.26 -53.60
C LEU A 505 -10.02 28.56 -53.67
N GLN A 506 -8.88 28.63 -52.96
CA GLN A 506 -7.97 29.77 -53.03
C GLN A 506 -7.41 29.99 -54.45
N PHE A 507 -7.12 28.91 -55.17
CA PHE A 507 -6.70 28.99 -56.56
C PHE A 507 -7.82 29.48 -57.49
N ALA A 508 -9.06 29.04 -57.27
CA ALA A 508 -10.22 29.53 -58.03
C ALA A 508 -10.43 31.04 -57.82
N GLU A 509 -10.32 31.53 -56.59
CA GLU A 509 -10.35 32.97 -56.28
C GLU A 509 -9.19 33.72 -56.97
N PHE A 510 -7.99 33.14 -57.01
CA PHE A 510 -6.86 33.69 -57.75
C PHE A 510 -7.16 33.81 -59.25
N LEU A 511 -7.75 32.77 -59.87
CA LEU A 511 -8.13 32.81 -61.29
C LEU A 511 -9.18 33.90 -61.58
N GLU A 512 -10.13 34.13 -60.68
CA GLU A 512 -11.07 35.25 -60.81
C GLU A 512 -10.36 36.61 -60.82
N GLY A 513 -9.30 36.77 -60.01
CA GLY A 513 -8.45 37.96 -60.02
C GLY A 513 -7.69 38.18 -61.33
N GLN A 514 -7.50 37.14 -62.14
CA GLN A 514 -6.75 37.18 -63.41
C GLN A 514 -7.61 37.57 -64.63
N LYS A 515 -8.90 37.90 -64.45
CA LYS A 515 -9.83 38.27 -65.54
C LYS A 515 -9.30 39.33 -66.51
N THR A 516 -8.52 40.30 -66.03
CA THR A 516 -7.91 41.34 -66.89
C THR A 516 -6.89 40.76 -67.87
N THR A 517 -6.12 39.75 -67.46
CA THR A 517 -5.18 39.02 -68.31
C THR A 517 -5.94 38.19 -69.34
N PHE A 518 -7.00 37.49 -68.93
CA PHE A 518 -7.83 36.70 -69.83
C PHE A 518 -8.56 37.54 -70.89
N SER A 519 -8.88 38.81 -70.59
CA SER A 519 -9.53 39.73 -71.54
C SER A 519 -8.74 40.00 -72.83
N THR A 520 -7.45 39.67 -72.85
CA THR A 520 -6.58 39.79 -74.02
C THR A 520 -6.66 38.58 -74.97
N ILE A 521 -7.31 37.49 -74.55
CA ILE A 521 -7.48 36.26 -75.33
C ILE A 521 -8.65 36.39 -76.30
N LYS A 522 -8.47 35.89 -77.51
CA LYS A 522 -9.49 35.91 -78.57
C LYS A 522 -10.72 35.11 -78.15
N GLY A 523 -11.89 35.74 -78.20
CA GLY A 523 -13.18 35.14 -77.84
C GLY A 523 -13.60 35.34 -76.37
N PHE A 524 -12.69 35.78 -75.49
CA PHE A 524 -12.99 35.92 -74.06
C PHE A 524 -14.12 36.92 -73.77
N GLN A 525 -14.16 38.08 -74.44
CA GLN A 525 -15.17 39.11 -74.17
C GLN A 525 -16.61 38.68 -74.55
N GLU A 526 -16.77 37.89 -75.61
CA GLU A 526 -18.10 37.36 -76.00
C GLU A 526 -18.57 36.23 -75.06
N GLU A 527 -17.65 35.38 -74.61
CA GLU A 527 -17.94 34.28 -73.69
C GLU A 527 -18.18 34.79 -72.26
N ASP A 528 -17.38 35.74 -71.78
CA ASP A 528 -17.55 36.41 -70.47
C ASP A 528 -18.88 37.17 -70.41
N TYR A 529 -19.31 37.83 -71.51
CA TYR A 529 -20.63 38.47 -71.56
C TYR A 529 -21.79 37.44 -71.44
N LYS A 530 -21.71 36.32 -72.16
CA LYS A 530 -22.69 35.23 -72.05
C LYS A 530 -22.68 34.58 -70.67
N LEU A 531 -21.50 34.37 -70.10
CA LEU A 531 -21.33 33.78 -68.78
C LEU A 531 -21.85 34.72 -67.69
N GLN A 532 -21.64 36.04 -67.81
CA GLN A 532 -22.21 37.03 -66.88
C GLN A 532 -23.74 37.07 -66.96
N GLU A 533 -24.33 36.92 -68.15
CA GLU A 533 -25.78 36.85 -68.32
C GLU A 533 -26.36 35.56 -67.73
N GLU A 534 -25.70 34.41 -67.95
CA GLU A 534 -26.06 33.14 -67.31
C GLU A 534 -25.84 33.16 -65.79
N THR A 535 -24.75 33.76 -65.31
CA THR A 535 -24.42 33.86 -63.89
C THR A 535 -25.43 34.76 -63.19
N ARG A 536 -25.78 35.91 -63.78
CA ARG A 536 -26.84 36.78 -63.25
C ARG A 536 -28.20 36.08 -63.23
N ARG A 537 -28.48 35.21 -64.21
CA ARG A 537 -29.69 34.37 -64.23
C ARG A 537 -29.65 33.28 -63.15
N ARG A 538 -28.53 32.57 -62.99
CA ARG A 538 -28.33 31.56 -61.95
C ARG A 538 -28.26 32.16 -60.56
N GLU A 539 -27.68 33.33 -60.36
CA GLU A 539 -27.66 34.07 -59.10
C GLU A 539 -29.06 34.54 -58.73
N ALA A 540 -29.87 34.99 -59.69
CA ALA A 540 -31.27 35.28 -59.45
C ALA A 540 -32.05 34.00 -59.04
N GLU A 541 -31.77 32.87 -59.69
CA GLU A 541 -32.39 31.58 -59.38
C GLU A 541 -31.92 31.01 -58.03
N VAL A 542 -30.64 31.10 -57.70
CA VAL A 542 -30.05 30.72 -56.41
C VAL A 542 -30.52 31.66 -55.33
N ALA A 543 -30.67 32.97 -55.57
CA ALA A 543 -31.25 33.90 -54.63
C ALA A 543 -32.70 33.51 -54.31
N THR A 544 -33.52 33.17 -55.32
CA THR A 544 -34.88 32.66 -55.08
C THR A 544 -34.90 31.35 -54.29
N LEU A 545 -34.03 30.40 -54.65
CA LEU A 545 -33.91 29.12 -53.95
C LEU A 545 -33.32 29.27 -52.54
N GLN A 546 -32.43 30.24 -52.30
CA GLN A 546 -31.90 30.57 -50.98
C GLN A 546 -32.95 31.24 -50.12
N GLU A 547 -33.80 32.10 -50.69
CA GLU A 547 -34.93 32.69 -49.98
C GLU A 547 -35.94 31.61 -49.58
N GLU A 548 -36.25 30.68 -50.49
CA GLU A 548 -37.07 29.49 -50.19
C GLU A 548 -36.39 28.59 -49.13
N ARG A 549 -35.08 28.34 -49.25
CA ARG A 549 -34.33 27.54 -48.27
C ARG A 549 -34.28 28.21 -46.90
N LEU A 550 -34.09 29.54 -46.83
CA LEU A 550 -34.15 30.32 -45.60
C LEU A 550 -35.56 30.32 -44.99
N GLN A 551 -36.61 30.32 -45.81
CA GLN A 551 -37.98 30.14 -45.32
C GLN A 551 -38.21 28.74 -44.74
N VAL A 552 -37.74 27.70 -45.44
CA VAL A 552 -37.81 26.31 -44.94
C VAL A 552 -36.96 26.13 -43.69
N GLU A 553 -35.73 26.65 -43.65
CA GLU A 553 -34.85 26.63 -42.47
C GLU A 553 -35.47 27.40 -41.31
N ARG A 554 -36.10 28.55 -41.53
CA ARG A 554 -36.85 29.25 -40.48
C ARG A 554 -38.04 28.43 -39.98
N GLN A 555 -38.75 27.74 -40.87
CA GLN A 555 -39.88 26.89 -40.50
C GLN A 555 -39.45 25.64 -39.73
N VAL A 556 -38.34 25.02 -40.14
CA VAL A 556 -37.69 23.91 -39.42
C VAL A 556 -37.13 24.39 -38.09
N ALA A 557 -36.51 25.56 -38.02
CA ALA A 557 -35.99 26.13 -36.77
C ALA A 557 -37.11 26.49 -35.80
N LEU A 558 -38.24 27.02 -36.28
CA LEU A 558 -39.44 27.26 -35.46
C LEU A 558 -40.02 25.94 -34.94
N SER A 559 -40.15 24.91 -35.81
CA SER A 559 -40.65 23.59 -35.41
C SER A 559 -39.71 22.85 -34.45
N MET A 560 -38.39 22.95 -34.68
CA MET A 560 -37.38 22.42 -33.78
C MET A 560 -37.40 23.15 -32.44
N LYS A 561 -37.55 24.48 -32.44
CA LYS A 561 -37.69 25.26 -31.20
C LYS A 561 -38.95 24.88 -30.44
N GLU A 562 -40.08 24.68 -31.10
CA GLU A 562 -41.31 24.18 -30.46
C GLU A 562 -41.13 22.77 -29.88
N GLN A 563 -40.45 21.86 -30.60
CA GLN A 563 -40.11 20.53 -30.06
C GLN A 563 -39.13 20.61 -28.90
N GLN A 564 -38.16 21.52 -28.95
CA GLN A 564 -37.16 21.71 -27.92
C GLN A 564 -37.78 22.33 -26.66
N ASP A 565 -38.66 23.33 -26.82
CA ASP A 565 -39.46 23.90 -25.73
C ASP A 565 -40.41 22.84 -25.12
N GLN A 566 -40.97 21.93 -25.93
CA GLN A 566 -41.75 20.78 -25.44
C GLN A 566 -40.91 19.79 -24.64
N VAL A 567 -39.72 19.43 -25.13
CA VAL A 567 -38.78 18.55 -24.40
C VAL A 567 -38.30 19.22 -23.12
N GLU A 568 -38.03 20.53 -23.14
CA GLU A 568 -37.61 21.29 -21.97
C GLU A 568 -38.73 21.38 -20.92
N MET A 569 -39.98 21.60 -21.33
CA MET A 569 -41.12 21.49 -20.42
C MET A 569 -41.26 20.08 -19.83
N LEU A 570 -41.13 19.03 -20.65
CA LEU A 570 -41.23 17.65 -20.20
C LEU A 570 -40.09 17.29 -19.24
N MET A 571 -38.87 17.76 -19.52
CA MET A 571 -37.70 17.60 -18.65
C MET A 571 -37.84 18.39 -17.36
N ALA A 572 -38.42 19.60 -17.38
CA ALA A 572 -38.70 20.38 -16.19
C ALA A 572 -39.82 19.78 -15.34
N GLU A 573 -40.80 19.13 -15.96
CA GLU A 573 -41.85 18.37 -15.26
C GLU A 573 -41.28 17.08 -14.66
N PHE A 574 -40.52 16.31 -15.42
CA PHE A 574 -39.80 15.13 -14.91
C PHE A 574 -38.79 15.49 -13.80
N GLY A 575 -38.10 16.62 -13.94
CA GLY A 575 -37.21 17.16 -12.92
C GLY A 575 -37.94 17.51 -11.62
N ARG A 576 -39.13 18.12 -11.72
CA ARG A 576 -40.01 18.38 -10.55
C ARG A 576 -40.49 17.08 -9.92
N GLU A 577 -40.87 16.08 -10.71
CA GLU A 577 -41.28 14.75 -10.24
C GLU A 577 -40.13 14.06 -9.47
N VAL A 578 -38.92 14.05 -10.04
CA VAL A 578 -37.72 13.49 -9.41
C VAL A 578 -37.37 14.23 -8.11
N GLN A 579 -37.54 15.56 -8.09
CA GLN A 579 -37.27 16.35 -6.90
C GLN A 579 -38.30 16.09 -5.80
N ASN A 580 -39.59 15.97 -6.15
CA ASN A 580 -40.63 15.55 -5.22
C ASN A 580 -40.35 14.16 -4.64
N LEU A 581 -39.97 13.19 -5.48
CA LEU A 581 -39.61 11.84 -5.04
C LEU A 581 -38.38 11.84 -4.12
N LYS A 582 -37.37 12.70 -4.39
CA LYS A 582 -36.20 12.88 -3.52
C LYS A 582 -36.59 13.50 -2.18
N GLU A 583 -37.48 14.48 -2.18
CA GLU A 583 -37.97 15.11 -0.94
C GLU A 583 -38.79 14.08 -0.12
N GLU A 584 -39.65 13.29 -0.76
CA GLU A 584 -40.38 12.19 -0.12
C GLU A 584 -39.45 11.11 0.44
N GLU A 585 -38.42 10.69 -0.31
CA GLU A 585 -37.44 9.71 0.17
C GLU A 585 -36.63 10.26 1.35
N LYS A 586 -36.28 11.55 1.31
CA LYS A 586 -35.59 12.25 2.40
C LYS A 586 -36.48 12.35 3.64
N GLU A 587 -37.74 12.76 3.50
CA GLU A 587 -38.70 12.76 4.62
C GLU A 587 -38.89 11.37 5.21
N ARG A 588 -38.94 10.34 4.36
CA ARG A 588 -39.05 8.94 4.79
C ARG A 588 -37.80 8.46 5.53
N ARG A 589 -36.60 8.81 5.04
CA ARG A 589 -35.32 8.57 5.75
C ARG A 589 -35.29 9.30 7.09
N ASP A 590 -35.67 10.56 7.14
CA ASP A 590 -35.69 11.36 8.36
C ASP A 590 -36.72 10.86 9.37
N ALA A 591 -37.86 10.35 8.90
CA ALA A 591 -38.85 9.68 9.76
C ALA A 591 -38.32 8.35 10.33
N ILE A 592 -37.60 7.56 9.52
CA ILE A 592 -36.95 6.32 9.97
C ILE A 592 -35.87 6.64 11.02
N LEU A 593 -35.01 7.64 10.76
CA LEU A 593 -33.96 8.08 11.69
C LEU A 593 -34.55 8.60 13.01
N ARG A 594 -35.61 9.41 12.95
CA ARG A 594 -36.32 9.88 14.16
C ARG A 594 -36.93 8.73 14.96
N ASN A 595 -37.54 7.75 14.29
CA ASN A 595 -38.07 6.56 14.95
C ASN A 595 -36.97 5.68 15.57
N LEU A 596 -35.82 5.54 14.90
CA LEU A 596 -34.65 4.85 15.44
C LEU A 596 -34.08 5.57 16.66
N GLN A 597 -33.93 6.89 16.61
CA GLN A 597 -33.50 7.70 17.76
C GLN A 597 -34.47 7.58 18.93
N ALA A 598 -35.79 7.71 18.68
CA ALA A 598 -36.80 7.56 19.73
C ALA A 598 -36.77 6.17 20.37
N LYS A 599 -36.61 5.10 19.57
CA LYS A 599 -36.42 3.74 20.09
C LYS A 599 -35.13 3.58 20.89
N MET A 600 -34.02 4.17 20.44
CA MET A 600 -32.76 4.13 21.19
C MET A 600 -32.88 4.89 22.51
N GLU A 601 -33.51 6.06 22.53
CA GLU A 601 -33.76 6.83 23.76
C GLU A 601 -34.69 6.08 24.71
N GLU A 602 -35.75 5.46 24.21
CA GLU A 602 -36.68 4.66 25.03
C GLU A 602 -35.97 3.43 25.61
N THR A 603 -35.12 2.77 24.82
CA THR A 603 -34.30 1.63 25.27
C THR A 603 -33.26 2.07 26.30
N ALA A 604 -32.59 3.21 26.07
CA ALA A 604 -31.64 3.78 27.02
C ALA A 604 -32.33 4.16 28.33
N ARG A 605 -33.51 4.79 28.28
CA ARG A 605 -34.32 5.09 29.48
C ARG A 605 -34.75 3.84 30.22
N ARG A 606 -35.19 2.78 29.50
CA ARG A 606 -35.50 1.48 30.12
C ARG A 606 -34.28 0.87 30.80
N ASN A 607 -33.12 0.90 30.15
CA ASN A 607 -31.89 0.36 30.70
C ASN A 607 -31.43 1.15 31.95
N VAL A 608 -31.54 2.48 31.93
CA VAL A 608 -31.24 3.33 33.10
C VAL A 608 -32.22 3.05 34.24
N ALA A 609 -33.53 3.00 33.98
CA ALA A 609 -34.53 2.68 35.01
C ALA A 609 -34.33 1.28 35.60
N MET A 610 -33.98 0.29 34.76
CA MET A 610 -33.66 -1.07 35.22
C MET A 610 -32.38 -1.10 36.06
N LEU A 611 -31.34 -0.32 35.70
CA LEU A 611 -30.13 -0.18 36.50
C LEU A 611 -30.39 0.52 37.84
N GLU A 612 -31.24 1.55 37.86
CA GLU A 612 -31.66 2.22 39.10
C GLU A 612 -32.47 1.29 40.01
N GLU A 613 -33.39 0.49 39.46
CA GLU A 613 -34.16 -0.50 40.23
C GLU A 613 -33.24 -1.60 40.80
N LEU A 614 -32.27 -2.08 40.01
CA LEU A 614 -31.26 -3.04 40.46
C LEU A 614 -30.38 -2.44 41.58
N SER A 615 -29.95 -1.18 41.43
CA SER A 615 -29.17 -0.48 42.45
C SER A 615 -29.98 -0.30 43.74
N GLN A 616 -31.23 0.14 43.66
CA GLN A 616 -32.10 0.30 44.83
C GLN A 616 -32.39 -1.03 45.52
N ARG A 617 -32.56 -2.13 44.76
CA ARG A 617 -32.67 -3.48 45.34
C ARG A 617 -31.39 -3.90 46.04
N GLN A 618 -30.23 -3.61 45.45
CA GLN A 618 -28.93 -3.93 46.04
C GLN A 618 -28.71 -3.14 47.33
N ASP A 619 -28.98 -1.83 47.32
CA ASP A 619 -28.90 -0.96 48.50
C ASP A 619 -29.87 -1.41 49.60
N GLY A 620 -31.11 -1.76 49.23
CA GLY A 620 -32.11 -2.30 50.15
C GLY A 620 -31.69 -3.63 50.78
N MET A 621 -31.10 -4.54 50.01
CA MET A 621 -30.55 -5.80 50.53
C MET A 621 -29.37 -5.56 51.48
N VAL A 622 -28.47 -4.65 51.13
CA VAL A 622 -27.33 -4.27 51.99
C VAL A 622 -27.83 -3.68 53.30
N GLN A 623 -28.84 -2.82 53.25
CA GLN A 623 -29.41 -2.20 54.44
C GLN A 623 -30.16 -3.21 55.32
N GLN A 624 -30.93 -4.13 54.75
CA GLN A 624 -31.54 -5.24 55.48
C GLN A 624 -30.51 -6.15 56.15
N GLN A 625 -29.41 -6.48 55.45
CA GLN A 625 -28.32 -7.25 56.03
C GLN A 625 -27.65 -6.52 57.19
N MET A 626 -27.45 -5.19 57.06
CA MET A 626 -26.86 -4.38 58.11
C MET A 626 -27.79 -4.26 59.33
N GLU A 627 -29.09 -4.07 59.13
CA GLU A 627 -30.09 -4.04 60.22
C GLU A 627 -30.21 -5.39 60.93
N ALA A 628 -30.25 -6.50 60.18
CA ALA A 628 -30.26 -7.84 60.75
C ALA A 628 -29.00 -8.10 61.58
N MET A 629 -27.83 -7.69 61.08
CA MET A 629 -26.56 -7.82 61.79
C MET A 629 -26.53 -6.96 63.07
N GLN A 630 -27.05 -5.73 63.02
CA GLN A 630 -27.16 -4.86 64.20
C GLN A 630 -28.18 -5.38 65.21
N GLN A 631 -29.32 -5.94 64.78
CA GLN A 631 -30.27 -6.59 65.68
C GLN A 631 -29.67 -7.82 66.33
N GLN A 632 -28.92 -8.63 65.58
CA GLN A 632 -28.22 -9.79 66.12
C GLN A 632 -27.18 -9.36 67.17
N GLN A 633 -26.42 -8.29 66.90
CA GLN A 633 -25.49 -7.72 67.89
C GLN A 633 -26.22 -7.17 69.13
N ARG A 634 -27.34 -6.47 68.96
CA ARG A 634 -28.15 -5.95 70.08
C ARG A 634 -28.71 -7.08 70.94
N GLN A 635 -29.25 -8.13 70.33
CA GLN A 635 -29.74 -9.31 71.06
C GLN A 635 -28.60 -10.03 71.80
N GLN A 636 -27.43 -10.18 71.17
CA GLN A 636 -26.25 -10.73 71.83
C GLN A 636 -25.81 -9.87 73.02
N MET A 637 -25.80 -8.55 72.86
CA MET A 637 -25.46 -7.58 73.91
C MET A 637 -26.46 -7.63 75.07
N GLU A 638 -27.77 -7.64 74.79
CA GLU A 638 -28.83 -7.75 75.80
C GLU A 638 -28.74 -9.06 76.56
N THR A 639 -28.50 -10.18 75.86
CA THR A 639 -28.30 -11.49 76.49
C THR A 639 -27.08 -11.47 77.40
N MET A 640 -25.97 -10.87 76.96
CA MET A 640 -24.75 -10.72 77.74
C MET A 640 -24.94 -9.81 78.95
N MET A 641 -25.67 -8.69 78.80
CA MET A 641 -26.01 -7.76 79.89
C MET A 641 -26.94 -8.42 80.91
N GLY A 642 -27.93 -9.19 80.46
CA GLY A 642 -28.81 -9.98 81.31
C GLY A 642 -28.04 -11.03 82.11
N MET A 643 -27.09 -11.71 81.46
CA MET A 643 -26.22 -12.69 82.11
C MET A 643 -25.29 -12.01 83.14
N ALA A 644 -24.70 -10.86 82.80
CA ALA A 644 -23.87 -10.07 83.71
C ALA A 644 -24.65 -9.58 84.92
N LYS A 645 -25.88 -9.08 84.73
CA LYS A 645 -26.75 -8.64 85.82
C LYS A 645 -27.18 -9.80 86.73
N ALA A 646 -27.50 -10.95 86.15
CA ALA A 646 -27.80 -12.16 86.92
C ALA A 646 -26.60 -12.66 87.74
N ILE A 647 -25.38 -12.55 87.18
CA ILE A 647 -24.14 -12.86 87.92
C ILE A 647 -23.90 -11.84 89.02
N GLN A 648 -24.10 -10.54 88.76
CA GLN A 648 -23.97 -9.47 89.76
C GLN A 648 -24.94 -9.67 90.92
N GLU A 649 -26.24 -9.88 90.65
CA GLU A 649 -27.26 -10.11 91.67
C GLU A 649 -26.99 -11.40 92.47
N ARG A 650 -26.47 -12.44 91.81
CA ARG A 650 -26.06 -13.69 92.48
C ARG A 650 -24.85 -13.45 93.37
N ASN A 651 -23.86 -12.68 92.93
CA ASN A 651 -22.69 -12.31 93.71
C ASN A 651 -23.05 -11.41 94.90
N ASP A 652 -23.97 -10.46 94.73
CA ASP A 652 -24.45 -9.61 95.81
C ASP A 652 -25.22 -10.42 96.87
N LYS A 653 -26.06 -11.39 96.43
CA LYS A 653 -26.73 -12.33 97.34
C LYS A 653 -25.72 -13.23 98.08
N LEU A 654 -24.69 -13.72 97.39
CA LEU A 654 -23.60 -14.49 97.99
C LEU A 654 -22.82 -13.65 98.99
N ALA A 655 -22.49 -12.40 98.66
CA ALA A 655 -21.81 -11.47 99.55
C ALA A 655 -22.65 -11.16 100.79
N GLN A 656 -23.96 -10.94 100.63
CA GLN A 656 -24.88 -10.76 101.76
C GLN A 656 -25.01 -12.01 102.63
N GLU A 657 -25.04 -13.22 102.05
CA GLU A 657 -25.07 -14.45 102.84
C GLU A 657 -23.72 -14.71 103.55
N VAL A 658 -22.59 -14.40 102.91
CA VAL A 658 -21.26 -14.44 103.55
C VAL A 658 -21.19 -13.44 104.70
N GLN A 659 -21.68 -12.21 104.53
CA GLN A 659 -21.76 -11.19 105.58
C GLN A 659 -22.68 -11.65 106.73
N ARG A 660 -23.84 -12.22 106.41
CA ARG A 660 -24.81 -12.72 107.40
C ARG A 660 -24.30 -13.95 108.16
N GLN A 661 -23.50 -14.81 107.54
CA GLN A 661 -22.81 -15.91 108.21
C GLN A 661 -21.60 -15.43 109.04
N ALA A 662 -20.91 -14.37 108.60
CA ALA A 662 -19.84 -13.74 109.38
C ALA A 662 -20.35 -13.06 110.65
N GLU A 663 -21.53 -12.43 110.62
CA GLU A 663 -22.12 -11.75 111.78
C GLU A 663 -22.80 -12.69 112.79
N LYS A 664 -23.12 -13.94 112.41
CA LYS A 664 -23.81 -14.92 113.27
C LYS A 664 -22.93 -15.94 113.98
N THR A 665 -21.60 -15.88 113.88
CA THR A 665 -20.77 -17.00 114.37
C THR A 665 -19.51 -16.56 115.11
N LYS A 666 -19.58 -16.59 116.45
CA LYS A 666 -18.44 -16.79 117.36
C LYS A 666 -18.34 -18.29 117.71
N SER A 667 -17.81 -19.11 116.81
CA SER A 667 -17.15 -20.38 117.20
C SER A 667 -16.29 -20.95 116.05
N PRO A 668 -15.13 -21.59 116.34
CA PRO A 668 -14.09 -21.87 115.36
C PRO A 668 -14.22 -23.30 114.81
N GLY A 669 -15.14 -23.51 113.87
CA GLY A 669 -15.34 -24.79 113.18
C GLY A 669 -15.89 -24.69 111.77
N MET A 670 -15.93 -23.49 111.17
CA MET A 670 -16.59 -23.24 109.88
C MET A 670 -15.76 -22.38 108.92
N LEU A 671 -14.45 -22.29 109.14
CA LEU A 671 -13.50 -21.56 108.27
C LEU A 671 -13.32 -22.24 106.89
N ASP A 672 -13.49 -23.56 106.78
CA ASP A 672 -13.39 -24.26 105.50
C ASP A 672 -14.61 -24.03 104.56
N LYS A 673 -15.80 -23.77 105.10
CA LYS A 673 -16.99 -23.45 104.28
C LYS A 673 -17.00 -22.00 103.77
N VAL A 674 -16.46 -21.08 104.58
CA VAL A 674 -16.30 -19.67 104.20
C VAL A 674 -15.17 -19.51 103.18
N MET A 675 -14.03 -20.20 103.34
CA MET A 675 -12.94 -20.20 102.35
C MET A 675 -13.33 -20.86 101.02
N GLY A 676 -14.14 -21.92 101.02
CA GLY A 676 -14.68 -22.50 99.78
C GLY A 676 -15.56 -21.53 98.99
N SER A 677 -16.39 -20.75 99.67
CA SER A 677 -17.31 -19.78 99.03
C SER A 677 -16.56 -18.55 98.48
N VAL A 678 -15.47 -18.12 99.13
CA VAL A 678 -14.61 -17.02 98.67
C VAL A 678 -13.77 -17.42 97.44
N VAL A 679 -13.35 -18.68 97.34
CA VAL A 679 -12.62 -19.22 96.16
C VAL A 679 -13.54 -19.32 94.93
N ASP A 680 -14.82 -19.67 95.10
CA ASP A 680 -15.79 -19.71 93.99
C ASP A 680 -16.15 -18.31 93.46
N ILE A 681 -16.21 -17.30 94.33
CA ILE A 681 -16.38 -15.89 93.94
C ILE A 681 -15.16 -15.42 93.13
N PHE A 682 -13.93 -15.77 93.54
CA PHE A 682 -12.71 -15.41 92.82
C PHE A 682 -12.58 -16.11 91.45
N LYS A 683 -12.99 -17.38 91.33
CA LYS A 683 -13.02 -18.10 90.04
C LYS A 683 -14.05 -17.51 89.07
N GLN A 684 -15.19 -17.03 89.56
CA GLN A 684 -16.22 -16.40 88.71
C GLN A 684 -15.86 -14.97 88.30
N GLY A 685 -15.17 -14.21 89.17
CA GLY A 685 -14.62 -12.89 88.83
C GLY A 685 -13.58 -12.91 87.71
N ALA A 686 -12.75 -13.96 87.63
CA ALA A 686 -11.81 -14.16 86.53
C ALA A 686 -12.50 -14.42 85.16
N SER A 687 -13.70 -15.02 85.18
CA SER A 687 -14.48 -15.29 83.95
C SER A 687 -15.14 -14.01 83.38
N LEU A 688 -15.61 -13.10 84.25
CA LEU A 688 -16.13 -11.79 83.82
C LEU A 688 -15.03 -10.87 83.25
N PHE A 689 -13.79 -10.98 83.74
CA PHE A 689 -12.64 -10.21 83.24
C PHE A 689 -12.15 -10.67 81.85
N LEU A 690 -12.36 -11.94 81.51
CA LEU A 690 -12.06 -12.48 80.17
C LEU A 690 -13.14 -12.13 79.13
N MET A 691 -14.41 -11.98 79.54
CA MET A 691 -15.51 -11.60 78.64
C MET A 691 -15.54 -10.11 78.29
N SER A 692 -14.93 -9.22 79.09
CA SER A 692 -14.86 -7.78 78.81
C SER A 692 -13.74 -7.37 77.83
N LYS A 693 -12.91 -8.33 77.38
CA LYS A 693 -11.73 -8.08 76.52
C LYS A 693 -11.88 -8.46 75.04
N PHE A 694 -13.08 -8.74 74.55
CA PHE A 694 -13.30 -8.86 73.10
C PHE A 694 -14.46 -7.98 72.61
N PRO A 695 -14.13 -6.83 72.01
CA PRO A 695 -14.86 -6.34 70.85
C PRO A 695 -13.93 -6.22 69.62
N LEU A 696 -14.33 -6.93 68.55
CA LEU A 696 -14.34 -6.46 67.15
C LEU A 696 -13.10 -5.71 66.65
N VAL A 697 -12.01 -6.44 66.36
CA VAL A 697 -11.11 -6.08 65.25
C VAL A 697 -11.51 -6.94 64.06
N GLY A 698 -12.29 -6.40 63.14
CA GLY A 698 -12.68 -7.15 61.94
C GLY A 698 -13.88 -6.61 61.17
N ALA A 699 -14.01 -5.30 60.96
CA ALA A 699 -15.00 -4.74 60.02
C ALA A 699 -14.69 -3.31 59.51
N ALA A 700 -13.45 -2.81 59.65
CA ALA A 700 -13.08 -1.45 59.23
C ALA A 700 -12.12 -1.40 58.02
N ALA A 701 -11.81 -2.55 57.39
CA ALA A 701 -10.83 -2.62 56.30
C ALA A 701 -11.42 -2.82 54.90
N ALA A 702 -12.75 -2.90 54.73
CA ALA A 702 -13.37 -3.22 53.43
C ALA A 702 -14.25 -2.11 52.82
N VAL A 703 -14.45 -0.97 53.48
CA VAL A 703 -15.34 0.11 52.97
C VAL A 703 -14.58 1.40 52.60
N GLY A 704 -13.28 1.49 52.91
CA GLY A 704 -12.47 2.69 52.67
C GLY A 704 -11.79 2.80 51.30
N ALA A 705 -11.89 1.80 50.42
CA ALA A 705 -11.08 1.74 49.19
C ALA A 705 -11.86 1.84 47.86
N SER A 706 -13.18 2.05 47.87
CA SER A 706 -13.98 2.14 46.62
C SER A 706 -14.56 3.53 46.32
N ALA A 707 -14.34 4.54 47.18
CA ALA A 707 -14.96 5.86 47.02
C ALA A 707 -14.02 6.95 46.46
N ALA A 708 -12.76 6.62 46.12
CA ALA A 708 -11.76 7.62 45.68
C ALA A 708 -11.37 7.54 44.19
N GLN A 709 -12.07 6.77 43.36
CA GLN A 709 -11.75 6.63 41.92
C GLN A 709 -12.89 6.94 40.94
N ALA A 710 -13.99 7.54 41.41
CA ALA A 710 -15.14 7.89 40.55
C ALA A 710 -15.43 9.40 40.44
N ALA A 711 -14.49 10.27 40.86
CA ALA A 711 -14.68 11.72 40.87
C ALA A 711 -13.48 12.49 40.29
N THR A 712 -13.00 12.12 39.10
CA THR A 712 -12.20 12.99 38.22
C THR A 712 -12.37 12.55 36.76
N GLY A 713 -13.36 13.10 36.06
CA GLY A 713 -13.61 12.73 34.66
C GLY A 713 -14.85 13.36 34.05
N ARG A 714 -14.88 14.70 33.99
CA ARG A 714 -15.76 15.61 33.21
C ARG A 714 -15.51 17.01 33.80
N THR A 715 -14.92 17.98 33.12
CA THR A 715 -15.40 18.69 31.93
C THR A 715 -14.29 19.59 31.34
N ALA A 716 -14.31 19.81 30.02
CA ALA A 716 -14.05 21.09 29.31
C ALA A 716 -13.37 20.86 27.94
N SER A 717 -14.18 20.73 26.90
CA SER A 717 -13.79 21.00 25.51
C SER A 717 -14.41 22.33 25.08
N THR A 718 -13.60 23.39 25.01
CA THR A 718 -13.99 24.68 24.44
C THR A 718 -13.50 24.78 23.00
N SER A 719 -14.45 24.99 22.09
CA SER A 719 -14.23 25.28 20.67
C SER A 719 -13.58 26.65 20.49
N THR A 720 -12.54 26.72 19.67
CA THR A 720 -11.93 27.95 19.16
C THR A 720 -12.53 28.30 17.79
N VAL A 721 -12.97 29.55 17.64
CA VAL A 721 -13.26 30.23 16.36
C VAL A 721 -12.41 31.50 16.33
N PRO A 722 -11.75 31.85 15.20
CA PRO A 722 -10.77 32.94 15.17
C PRO A 722 -11.41 34.30 14.88
N LYS A 723 -10.85 35.36 15.49
CA LYS A 723 -11.10 36.77 15.15
C LYS A 723 -9.85 37.39 14.52
N ALA A 724 -10.08 38.12 13.43
CA ALA A 724 -9.12 38.89 12.65
C ALA A 724 -8.41 40.01 13.44
N PRO A 725 -7.25 40.52 12.96
CA PRO A 725 -6.67 41.76 13.45
C PRO A 725 -6.92 42.93 12.49
N SER A 726 -7.30 44.07 13.07
CA SER A 726 -7.31 45.39 12.43
C SER A 726 -5.93 46.03 12.49
N THR A 727 -5.47 46.50 11.34
CA THR A 727 -4.61 47.68 11.09
C THR A 727 -4.11 48.50 12.28
N LYS A 728 -2.79 48.56 12.45
CA LYS A 728 -1.99 49.79 12.33
C LYS A 728 -0.52 49.45 12.10
#